data_AF-A0A669PJL3-F1
#
_entry.id   AF-A0A669PJL3-F1
#
_cell.length_a   1.000
_cell.length_b   1.000
_cell.length_c   1.000
_cell.angle_alpha   90.00
_cell.angle_beta   90.00
_cell.angle_gamma   90.00
#
_symmetry.space_group_name_H-M   'P 1'
#
loop_
_entity.id
_entity.type
_entity.pdbx_description
1 polymer ?
#
loop_
_entity_poly.entity_id
_entity_poly.type
_entity_poly.pdbx_seq_one_letter_code
_entity_poly.pdbx_strand_id
1 'polypeptide(L)'
;MCLCVRACVSASSARRCACINPSVHARVYTFARGCLHVHARHAHVCTHMRARTYTLTPARPLAQPRTPARAIPRGPAPFPGSGLRLPAPYPGPSAPERRHQRRADPGRNSPPAPGSPSAAPPASSSSSAAAAAAAAAQKAAGREGGPAGRAAPAARTMPRRGGLPAPAAARRPPPLLRLLLRLLLLAAPLQPGRGLNLCTSGSASSCEECLLIHPKCAWCSKEEFGSTKSVPSRCDFLQNLIANGCAGAIENPRSSSSVMKNIPLSSKGSGQSHLDVTQITPQKVALSLRPGDRTSFRVQVRQVEDYPVDLYYLMDLSLSMNDDLDNIRNLGTKLAEEMRKLTSNFRLGFGSFVDKNISPFSYTAPRYQNNPCIGYKLFPSCVPSFGFRHLLSLTDKVDRFNEEVQKQKVSRNRDAPEGGFDAILQAAVCKEKIGWRKEASHLLVFTTDDVPHIALDGKLGGLVQPHDGQCHLNEANEYSASSQLDYPSLALLGEKLAENNIHLIFAVTKSHYVLYKNFTALIPGTTVEILHKDSKNIIELIVKAYNSIRSKVELTVWDSPEDIGLTFTATCQDGLSYPGLRKCGDLKIGDTVSFEVSVEARGCPAEDTSHVFTIKPAGFRDTLEVAITYNCLCGCTGHAEPASSKCSSNGTYACGLCECDAGYLGARCECEEGAGGETQPGLCREVEGKPVCSGRGECSCNQCVCYESEFGNIYGPFCECDDFSCARYKGVLCSGHGECHCGECKCHTGYIGDNCNCSTETAGCVSSDGQMCSGRGNCICGRCQCTEPGAFGETCEKCPTCPGVCSTKRDCIECKLFNSGRLDNQTCQKHCKDELITTVDVLKTDDPNAILCAYPVNNCVMKFTYSELANGKSNLTVLKEPACSSAPSAVTIVLAVIGSVVLIGTILLGLWKLLVTIHDRREFDRFQSERTRARYEMASNPLYRKPISTHNVEFTFNKLNKSYNGTVD
;
A
#
# COMPACT_ATOMS: atom_id res chain seq x y z
N MET A 1 -32.48 -30.71 -19.33
CA MET A 1 -33.24 -31.98 -19.34
C MET A 1 -32.69 -32.88 -20.43
N CYS A 2 -31.88 -33.88 -20.07
CA CYS A 2 -31.47 -35.00 -20.92
C CYS A 2 -30.77 -36.02 -20.01
N LEU A 3 -31.32 -37.24 -19.86
CA LEU A 3 -30.65 -38.30 -19.09
C LEU A 3 -29.68 -39.05 -20.00
N CYS A 4 -28.54 -39.45 -19.45
CA CYS A 4 -27.81 -40.61 -19.97
C CYS A 4 -27.25 -41.41 -18.80
N VAL A 5 -27.93 -42.51 -18.45
CA VAL A 5 -27.51 -43.44 -17.39
C VAL A 5 -26.55 -44.46 -18.01
N ARG A 6 -25.42 -44.73 -17.35
CA ARG A 6 -24.73 -46.02 -17.44
C ARG A 6 -24.30 -46.48 -16.06
N ALA A 7 -24.66 -47.72 -15.74
CA ALA A 7 -24.40 -48.34 -14.45
C ALA A 7 -22.98 -48.93 -14.37
N CYS A 8 -22.44 -49.03 -13.16
CA CYS A 8 -21.29 -49.88 -12.89
C CYS A 8 -21.70 -51.36 -12.96
N VAL A 9 -20.85 -52.19 -13.57
CA VAL A 9 -20.83 -53.64 -13.29
C VAL A 9 -19.80 -53.88 -12.19
N SER A 10 -20.16 -54.67 -11.19
CA SER A 10 -19.33 -54.96 -10.01
C SER A 10 -18.64 -56.32 -10.12
N ALA A 11 -17.31 -56.34 -9.97
CA ALA A 11 -16.49 -57.46 -9.47
C ALA A 11 -15.02 -56.99 -9.37
N SER A 12 -14.51 -56.50 -8.24
CA SER A 12 -14.09 -57.23 -7.04
C SER A 12 -12.77 -58.03 -7.18
N SER A 13 -11.61 -57.39 -6.96
CA SER A 13 -10.44 -58.07 -6.34
C SER A 13 -9.40 -57.12 -5.75
N ALA A 14 -9.30 -57.14 -4.42
CA ALA A 14 -8.09 -57.12 -3.58
C ALA A 14 -6.75 -56.45 -4.03
N ARG A 15 -6.19 -55.71 -3.04
CA ARG A 15 -4.77 -55.67 -2.60
C ARG A 15 -3.71 -54.83 -3.37
N ARG A 16 -3.29 -53.77 -2.66
CA ARG A 16 -1.93 -53.53 -2.12
C ARG A 16 -0.69 -53.48 -3.05
N CYS A 17 0.03 -52.36 -2.84
CA CYS A 17 1.50 -52.26 -2.70
C CYS A 17 2.39 -52.10 -3.93
N ALA A 18 3.60 -51.61 -3.61
CA ALA A 18 4.84 -51.59 -4.38
C ALA A 18 4.93 -50.62 -5.57
N CYS A 19 5.61 -49.51 -5.28
CA CYS A 19 6.48 -48.80 -6.22
C CYS A 19 7.40 -49.77 -6.99
N ILE A 20 7.81 -49.38 -8.20
CA ILE A 20 9.23 -49.21 -8.57
C ILE A 20 9.28 -48.39 -9.87
N ASN A 21 10.24 -47.46 -9.94
CA ASN A 21 10.53 -46.64 -11.12
C ASN A 21 11.64 -47.34 -11.93
N PRO A 22 11.52 -47.45 -13.26
CA PRO A 22 12.67 -47.04 -14.08
C PRO A 22 12.33 -46.36 -15.42
N SER A 23 13.00 -45.22 -15.65
CA SER A 23 13.88 -44.92 -16.80
C SER A 23 14.16 -46.09 -17.81
N VAL A 24 14.35 -45.90 -19.13
CA VAL A 24 14.67 -44.68 -19.93
C VAL A 24 14.53 -44.93 -21.46
N HIS A 25 14.60 -43.87 -22.30
CA HIS A 25 14.61 -43.85 -23.79
C HIS A 25 13.29 -44.26 -24.50
N ALA A 26 12.94 -43.82 -25.72
CA ALA A 26 13.73 -43.21 -26.80
C ALA A 26 12.93 -42.22 -27.71
N ARG A 27 13.65 -41.55 -28.64
CA ARG A 27 13.31 -41.05 -30.02
C ARG A 27 11.83 -40.68 -30.34
N VAL A 28 11.51 -39.43 -30.72
CA VAL A 28 11.82 -38.70 -31.99
C VAL A 28 10.91 -39.08 -33.18
N TYR A 29 10.43 -38.03 -33.88
CA TYR A 29 9.51 -37.99 -35.05
C TYR A 29 8.00 -38.27 -34.82
N THR A 30 7.19 -37.28 -35.16
CA THR A 30 5.81 -37.43 -35.65
C THR A 30 5.74 -37.04 -37.13
N PHE A 31 5.01 -37.81 -37.93
CA PHE A 31 4.76 -37.54 -39.36
C PHE A 31 3.27 -37.26 -39.58
N ALA A 32 2.90 -36.67 -40.73
CA ALA A 32 1.59 -36.06 -40.95
C ALA A 32 0.74 -36.71 -42.09
N ARG A 33 -0.52 -36.25 -42.22
CA ARG A 33 -1.58 -36.65 -43.19
C ARG A 33 -2.28 -37.97 -42.83
N GLY A 34 -3.56 -38.22 -43.17
CA GLY A 34 -4.62 -37.45 -43.85
C GLY A 34 -5.98 -38.18 -43.66
N CYS A 35 -7.14 -37.87 -44.26
CA CYS A 35 -7.54 -36.98 -45.36
C CYS A 35 -9.10 -36.85 -45.42
N LEU A 36 -9.63 -35.76 -46.02
CA LEU A 36 -10.90 -35.66 -46.79
C LEU A 36 -12.29 -35.91 -46.08
N HIS A 37 -13.44 -35.30 -46.44
CA HIS A 37 -13.76 -34.16 -47.34
C HIS A 37 -15.23 -33.64 -47.17
N VAL A 38 -15.57 -32.49 -47.81
CA VAL A 38 -16.93 -32.07 -48.31
C VAL A 38 -18.02 -31.69 -47.25
N HIS A 39 -18.83 -30.61 -47.36
CA HIS A 39 -19.05 -29.57 -48.39
C HIS A 39 -19.61 -28.22 -47.83
N ALA A 40 -19.32 -27.10 -48.53
CA ALA A 40 -20.16 -25.88 -48.73
C ALA A 40 -20.51 -24.93 -47.54
N ARG A 41 -20.66 -23.59 -47.71
CA ARG A 41 -20.35 -22.64 -48.82
C ARG A 41 -20.35 -21.16 -48.32
N HIS A 42 -19.40 -20.34 -48.81
CA HIS A 42 -19.33 -18.85 -48.84
C HIS A 42 -19.49 -18.05 -47.51
N ALA A 43 -18.62 -17.10 -47.09
CA ALA A 43 -17.67 -16.17 -47.73
C ALA A 43 -18.33 -15.05 -48.57
N HIS A 44 -17.77 -13.84 -48.73
CA HIS A 44 -16.43 -13.29 -48.44
C HIS A 44 -16.53 -12.17 -47.35
N VAL A 45 -15.68 -11.16 -47.11
CA VAL A 45 -14.58 -10.46 -47.83
C VAL A 45 -13.50 -9.97 -46.84
N CYS A 46 -12.24 -9.92 -47.28
CA CYS A 46 -11.12 -9.23 -46.60
C CYS A 46 -10.04 -8.87 -47.64
N THR A 47 -9.30 -7.77 -47.47
CA THR A 47 -8.24 -7.32 -48.42
C THR A 47 -6.88 -7.15 -47.74
N HIS A 48 -5.80 -7.46 -48.46
CA HIS A 48 -4.42 -7.45 -47.99
C HIS A 48 -3.83 -6.06 -47.74
N MET A 49 -2.88 -5.96 -46.80
CA MET A 49 -1.49 -5.63 -47.16
C MET A 49 -0.46 -6.15 -46.14
N ARG A 50 0.82 -6.20 -46.53
CA ARG A 50 1.97 -6.61 -45.70
C ARG A 50 2.70 -5.37 -45.18
N ALA A 51 3.18 -5.40 -43.94
CA ALA A 51 4.22 -4.50 -43.48
C ALA A 51 5.62 -5.15 -43.62
N ARG A 52 6.64 -4.36 -43.97
CA ARG A 52 8.06 -4.75 -43.91
C ARG A 52 8.69 -4.14 -42.65
N THR A 53 9.62 -4.87 -42.04
CA THR A 53 10.54 -4.32 -41.04
C THR A 53 11.58 -3.40 -41.69
N TYR A 54 11.96 -2.34 -40.99
CA TYR A 54 13.14 -1.53 -41.26
C TYR A 54 14.01 -1.48 -40.00
N THR A 55 15.32 -1.63 -40.17
CA THR A 55 16.33 -1.44 -39.13
C THR A 55 16.90 -0.03 -39.20
N LEU A 56 17.26 0.53 -38.04
CA LEU A 56 17.98 1.81 -37.93
C LEU A 56 19.32 1.60 -37.22
N THR A 57 20.37 2.24 -37.75
CA THR A 57 21.75 2.16 -37.25
C THR A 57 22.14 3.44 -36.50
N PRO A 58 22.88 3.35 -35.38
CA PRO A 58 23.43 4.54 -34.71
C PRO A 58 24.67 5.09 -35.44
N ALA A 59 24.94 6.38 -35.25
CA ALA A 59 26.10 7.09 -35.81
C ALA A 59 27.14 7.45 -34.73
N ARG A 60 28.39 7.73 -35.15
CA ARG A 60 29.51 8.15 -34.27
C ARG A 60 29.54 9.66 -34.01
N PRO A 61 30.08 10.11 -32.86
CA PRO A 61 30.46 11.52 -32.62
C PRO A 61 31.88 11.84 -33.15
N LEU A 62 32.23 13.12 -33.28
CA LEU A 62 33.59 13.62 -33.57
C LEU A 62 33.82 15.05 -33.04
N ALA A 63 34.89 15.21 -32.25
CA ALA A 63 35.78 16.36 -31.99
C ALA A 63 35.29 17.84 -31.89
N GLN A 64 35.88 18.58 -30.92
CA GLN A 64 35.89 20.05 -30.81
C GLN A 64 36.92 20.72 -31.74
N PRO A 65 36.95 22.07 -31.83
CA PRO A 65 38.14 22.80 -31.34
C PRO A 65 37.85 24.14 -30.58
N ARG A 66 38.93 24.87 -30.24
CA ARG A 66 39.05 25.93 -29.19
C ARG A 66 38.69 27.39 -29.61
N THR A 67 38.67 28.29 -28.61
CA THR A 67 38.46 29.77 -28.64
C THR A 67 39.68 30.57 -29.15
N PRO A 68 39.55 31.89 -29.49
CA PRO A 68 39.76 33.00 -28.52
C PRO A 68 38.95 34.32 -28.79
N ALA A 69 39.24 35.42 -28.06
CA ALA A 69 38.44 36.67 -27.93
C ALA A 69 38.95 37.91 -28.73
N ARG A 70 38.23 39.08 -28.66
CA ARG A 70 38.74 40.44 -28.23
C ARG A 70 38.00 41.72 -28.77
N ALA A 71 37.72 42.68 -27.85
CA ALA A 71 37.66 44.18 -27.95
C ALA A 71 36.54 45.04 -28.66
N ILE A 72 36.06 46.02 -27.85
CA ILE A 72 35.61 47.44 -28.02
C ILE A 72 35.63 48.18 -29.39
N PRO A 73 34.73 49.19 -29.60
CA PRO A 73 35.16 50.62 -29.58
C PRO A 73 34.21 51.63 -28.84
N ARG A 74 34.50 52.95 -28.87
CA ARG A 74 33.88 54.04 -28.03
C ARG A 74 33.35 55.27 -28.82
N GLY A 75 32.29 55.92 -28.30
CA GLY A 75 31.94 57.37 -28.48
C GLY A 75 31.34 57.81 -29.84
N PRO A 76 30.86 59.07 -30.02
CA PRO A 76 30.92 60.27 -29.15
C PRO A 76 29.54 60.97 -28.85
N ALA A 77 29.53 62.25 -28.42
CA ALA A 77 28.37 63.12 -28.07
C ALA A 77 28.16 64.27 -29.13
N PRO A 78 27.28 65.33 -29.03
CA PRO A 78 26.74 66.06 -27.84
C PRO A 78 25.27 66.63 -27.89
N PHE A 79 24.97 67.57 -26.95
CA PHE A 79 23.76 68.39 -26.65
C PHE A 79 23.32 69.44 -27.74
N PRO A 80 22.25 70.31 -27.59
CA PRO A 80 21.38 70.69 -26.43
C PRO A 80 19.84 70.55 -26.68
N GLY A 81 18.86 70.93 -25.82
CA GLY A 81 18.73 71.57 -24.47
C GLY A 81 17.24 71.43 -23.98
N SER A 82 16.69 72.01 -22.90
CA SER A 82 17.11 73.05 -21.93
C SER A 82 16.22 73.13 -20.64
N GLY A 83 16.82 73.38 -19.45
CA GLY A 83 16.17 73.93 -18.21
C GLY A 83 15.18 73.03 -17.41
N LEU A 84 15.01 73.17 -16.07
CA LEU A 84 15.62 74.03 -15.04
C LEU A 84 15.62 73.38 -13.62
N ARG A 85 16.70 73.65 -12.86
CA ARG A 85 16.84 73.75 -11.38
C ARG A 85 16.71 72.52 -10.43
N LEU A 86 17.55 72.61 -9.40
CA LEU A 86 17.92 71.72 -8.28
C LEU A 86 17.90 72.59 -6.97
N PRO A 87 18.34 72.15 -5.76
CA PRO A 87 18.48 70.82 -5.12
C PRO A 87 17.98 70.71 -3.63
N ALA A 88 17.82 69.46 -3.12
CA ALA A 88 18.22 68.93 -1.77
C ALA A 88 17.81 69.69 -0.45
N PRO A 89 18.16 69.23 0.79
CA PRO A 89 18.86 68.00 1.25
C PRO A 89 18.23 67.24 2.45
N TYR A 90 18.89 66.17 2.91
CA TYR A 90 18.81 65.57 4.28
C TYR A 90 19.65 66.41 5.28
N PRO A 91 19.33 66.47 6.61
CA PRO A 91 19.74 65.44 7.59
C PRO A 91 18.84 65.31 8.86
N GLY A 92 19.27 64.54 9.88
CA GLY A 92 18.82 64.66 11.30
C GLY A 92 19.78 65.56 12.14
N PRO A 93 19.82 65.50 13.50
CA PRO A 93 19.10 64.63 14.45
C PRO A 93 18.57 65.34 15.76
N SER A 94 18.19 64.54 16.77
CA SER A 94 18.27 64.80 18.25
C SER A 94 17.35 65.80 19.00
N ALA A 95 16.68 65.27 20.05
CA ALA A 95 16.21 65.89 21.31
C ALA A 95 15.09 66.97 21.26
N PRO A 96 14.30 67.16 22.36
CA PRO A 96 14.77 67.87 23.55
C PRO A 96 14.40 67.23 24.91
N GLU A 97 14.86 67.87 26.01
CA GLU A 97 14.70 67.46 27.42
C GLU A 97 13.86 68.50 28.22
N ARG A 98 13.49 68.17 29.48
CA ARG A 98 12.75 68.93 30.54
C ARG A 98 11.26 68.52 30.67
N ARG A 99 10.68 68.13 31.82
CA ARG A 99 10.86 68.38 33.30
C ARG A 99 10.08 69.62 33.81
N HIS A 100 9.48 69.49 35.01
CA HIS A 100 8.64 70.46 35.78
C HIS A 100 7.10 70.39 35.59
N GLN A 101 6.23 70.56 36.62
CA GLN A 101 6.31 70.30 38.09
C GLN A 101 4.93 70.45 38.81
N ARG A 102 4.72 69.69 39.92
CA ARG A 102 3.89 69.98 41.14
C ARG A 102 2.37 70.34 41.06
N ARG A 103 1.53 69.53 41.72
CA ARG A 103 0.70 69.79 42.95
C ARG A 103 -0.48 68.79 43.08
N ALA A 104 -1.10 68.50 44.22
CA ALA A 104 -0.66 68.37 45.64
C ALA A 104 -1.83 67.86 46.53
N ASP A 105 -1.58 66.84 47.39
CA ASP A 105 -2.01 66.59 48.81
C ASP A 105 -3.44 66.95 49.36
N PRO A 106 -3.92 66.43 50.54
CA PRO A 106 -3.14 65.96 51.72
C PRO A 106 -3.62 64.74 52.59
N GLY A 107 -2.64 64.06 53.23
CA GLY A 107 -2.76 63.36 54.55
C GLY A 107 -3.34 61.93 54.58
N ARG A 108 -3.06 61.00 55.53
CA ARG A 108 -2.33 60.91 56.84
C ARG A 108 -2.09 59.38 57.15
N ASN A 109 -1.34 58.83 58.13
CA ASN A 109 -0.30 59.23 59.12
C ASN A 109 0.44 57.94 59.64
N SER A 110 1.78 57.92 59.74
CA SER A 110 2.63 57.87 60.98
C SER A 110 2.92 56.50 61.67
N PRO A 111 4.21 56.08 61.84
CA PRO A 111 4.65 54.79 62.43
C PRO A 111 5.48 54.89 63.75
N PRO A 112 5.74 53.75 64.45
CA PRO A 112 7.01 53.52 65.16
C PRO A 112 7.59 52.07 65.08
N ALA A 113 8.72 51.82 65.74
CA ALA A 113 9.46 50.54 65.98
C ALA A 113 10.21 50.66 67.34
N PRO A 114 11.27 49.88 67.77
CA PRO A 114 11.93 48.65 67.27
C PRO A 114 12.30 47.59 68.38
N GLY A 115 13.11 46.54 68.08
CA GLY A 115 13.80 45.71 69.12
C GLY A 115 14.34 44.32 68.70
N SER A 116 15.42 43.83 69.34
CA SER A 116 16.08 42.48 69.23
C SER A 116 16.92 42.21 70.52
N PRO A 117 17.55 41.03 70.82
CA PRO A 117 17.89 39.84 69.98
C PRO A 117 17.80 38.41 70.64
N SER A 118 18.21 37.37 69.88
CA SER A 118 18.86 36.10 70.34
C SER A 118 18.06 34.97 71.05
N ALA A 119 18.73 33.81 71.18
CA ALA A 119 18.43 32.58 71.96
C ALA A 119 17.54 31.46 71.35
N ALA A 120 17.55 30.29 72.00
CA ALA A 120 17.13 28.96 71.52
C ALA A 120 15.97 28.35 72.38
N PRO A 121 15.49 27.10 72.16
CA PRO A 121 14.14 26.65 72.59
C PRO A 121 14.07 26.17 74.06
N PRO A 122 12.86 26.00 74.68
CA PRO A 122 12.21 24.66 74.68
C PRO A 122 10.66 24.57 74.85
N ALA A 123 10.10 23.43 74.40
CA ALA A 123 9.12 22.51 75.04
C ALA A 123 7.74 22.91 75.66
N SER A 124 6.89 21.85 75.73
CA SER A 124 5.77 21.56 76.68
C SER A 124 4.44 22.34 76.58
N SER A 125 3.27 21.84 77.05
CA SER A 125 2.68 20.48 77.27
C SER A 125 1.21 20.67 77.82
N SER A 126 0.29 19.70 78.04
CA SER A 126 -0.05 18.38 77.44
C SER A 126 -1.33 17.80 78.07
N SER A 127 -2.32 17.33 77.29
CA SER A 127 -3.45 16.47 77.77
C SER A 127 -4.04 15.66 76.60
N SER A 128 -4.39 14.36 76.68
CA SER A 128 -4.29 13.29 77.70
C SER A 128 -4.96 12.03 77.12
N ALA A 129 -4.78 10.76 77.51
CA ALA A 129 -3.84 9.97 78.34
C ALA A 129 -4.31 8.48 78.22
N ALA A 130 -3.56 7.38 78.40
CA ALA A 130 -2.13 7.03 78.53
C ALA A 130 -2.02 5.51 78.15
N ALA A 131 -1.02 4.65 78.44
CA ALA A 131 0.19 4.70 79.27
C ALA A 131 1.24 3.62 78.85
N ALA A 132 2.31 3.52 79.65
CA ALA A 132 3.19 2.39 79.99
C ALA A 132 2.98 0.96 79.37
N ALA A 133 4.03 0.16 79.11
CA ALA A 133 5.49 0.39 79.21
C ALA A 133 6.32 -0.69 78.45
N ALA A 134 7.65 -0.49 78.41
CA ALA A 134 8.64 -1.28 77.67
C ALA A 134 9.08 -2.61 78.33
N ALA A 135 9.73 -3.48 77.53
CA ALA A 135 10.87 -4.31 77.94
C ALA A 135 11.61 -4.85 76.70
N ALA A 136 12.85 -5.35 76.87
CA ALA A 136 13.65 -5.93 75.79
C ALA A 136 14.30 -7.28 76.19
N ALA A 137 14.42 -8.15 75.18
CA ALA A 137 15.30 -9.33 75.10
C ALA A 137 15.04 -10.58 76.00
N GLN A 138 15.69 -11.68 75.57
CA GLN A 138 16.02 -12.95 76.26
C GLN A 138 15.11 -14.20 76.14
N LYS A 139 15.77 -15.28 75.70
CA LYS A 139 15.73 -16.70 76.17
C LYS A 139 14.41 -17.50 76.25
N ALA A 140 14.26 -18.38 75.26
CA ALA A 140 14.35 -19.86 75.36
C ALA A 140 13.70 -20.66 76.51
N ALA A 141 12.94 -21.70 76.10
CA ALA A 141 12.39 -22.85 76.86
C ALA A 141 11.26 -22.54 77.89
N GLY A 142 10.29 -23.44 78.14
CA GLY A 142 9.94 -24.71 77.47
C GLY A 142 9.18 -25.71 78.39
N ARG A 143 8.29 -26.55 77.82
CA ARG A 143 7.46 -27.60 78.50
C ARG A 143 6.33 -27.01 79.40
N GLU A 144 5.23 -27.69 79.74
CA GLU A 144 4.65 -29.01 79.34
C GLU A 144 3.12 -29.04 79.57
N GLY A 145 2.40 -30.06 79.06
CA GLY A 145 1.02 -30.39 79.48
C GLY A 145 -0.02 -30.56 78.36
N GLY A 146 -0.56 -31.79 78.19
CA GLY A 146 -1.74 -32.10 77.36
C GLY A 146 -3.02 -32.31 78.19
N PRO A 147 -4.14 -32.83 77.63
CA PRO A 147 -4.16 -34.25 77.21
C PRO A 147 -5.08 -34.67 76.02
N ALA A 148 -4.81 -35.88 75.49
CA ALA A 148 -5.69 -36.91 74.87
C ALA A 148 -6.80 -36.56 73.83
N GLY A 149 -6.88 -37.30 72.70
CA GLY A 149 -7.99 -37.08 71.71
C GLY A 149 -8.30 -38.06 70.54
N ARG A 150 -7.48 -39.06 70.18
CA ARG A 150 -7.74 -40.13 69.14
C ARG A 150 -7.98 -39.74 67.65
N ALA A 151 -7.50 -40.65 66.78
CA ALA A 151 -7.92 -41.00 65.41
C ALA A 151 -7.30 -40.29 64.17
N ALA A 152 -7.08 -41.11 63.14
CA ALA A 152 -6.55 -40.84 61.78
C ALA A 152 -7.24 -41.87 60.82
N PRO A 153 -6.94 -42.03 59.49
CA PRO A 153 -5.63 -41.98 58.82
C PRO A 153 -5.60 -41.19 57.49
N ALA A 154 -4.47 -41.23 56.76
CA ALA A 154 -4.25 -40.51 55.51
C ALA A 154 -3.60 -41.37 54.39
N ALA A 155 -3.77 -40.88 53.16
CA ALA A 155 -2.94 -41.09 51.95
C ALA A 155 -2.68 -42.52 51.38
N ARG A 156 -3.01 -42.66 50.09
CA ARG A 156 -2.67 -43.74 49.13
C ARG A 156 -2.44 -43.06 47.76
N THR A 157 -1.63 -43.52 46.80
CA THR A 157 -0.45 -44.43 46.75
C THR A 157 0.18 -44.32 45.35
N MET A 158 1.49 -44.47 45.22
CA MET A 158 2.17 -44.87 43.96
C MET A 158 3.36 -45.81 44.27
N PRO A 159 3.68 -46.82 43.43
CA PRO A 159 4.78 -47.77 43.65
C PRO A 159 6.15 -47.19 43.19
N ARG A 160 7.32 -47.48 43.79
CA ARG A 160 8.05 -48.76 44.09
C ARG A 160 8.43 -49.53 42.81
N ARG A 161 9.64 -50.09 42.60
CA ARG A 161 10.93 -50.28 43.35
C ARG A 161 12.08 -50.17 42.32
N GLY A 162 13.38 -50.05 42.64
CA GLY A 162 14.10 -49.97 43.92
C GLY A 162 15.27 -50.99 43.99
N GLY A 163 16.48 -50.55 44.37
CA GLY A 163 17.63 -51.45 44.65
C GLY A 163 19.02 -50.84 44.40
N LEU A 164 19.86 -50.83 45.43
CA LEU A 164 21.31 -50.57 45.39
C LEU A 164 22.03 -51.77 46.03
N PRO A 165 23.24 -52.11 45.59
CA PRO A 165 24.35 -52.24 46.54
C PRO A 165 25.68 -51.65 46.04
N ALA A 166 26.65 -51.56 46.95
CA ALA A 166 28.07 -51.25 46.71
C ALA A 166 28.93 -52.38 47.35
N PRO A 167 30.28 -52.35 47.36
CA PRO A 167 31.25 -51.57 46.57
C PRO A 167 32.28 -52.48 45.83
N ALA A 168 33.17 -51.94 44.99
CA ALA A 168 34.39 -52.62 44.50
C ALA A 168 35.47 -51.64 43.98
N ALA A 169 36.71 -52.11 43.82
CA ALA A 169 37.87 -51.27 43.52
C ALA A 169 38.51 -51.49 42.12
N ALA A 170 39.17 -50.43 41.63
CA ALA A 170 40.32 -50.38 40.71
C ALA A 170 40.37 -51.27 39.44
N ARG A 171 40.43 -50.62 38.26
CA ARG A 171 41.18 -51.07 37.07
C ARG A 171 41.60 -49.86 36.20
N ARG A 172 42.75 -49.96 35.53
CA ARG A 172 43.30 -48.89 34.65
C ARG A 172 42.75 -49.03 33.22
N PRO A 173 42.45 -47.92 32.50
CA PRO A 173 42.13 -47.96 31.07
C PRO A 173 43.38 -48.12 30.17
N PRO A 174 43.23 -48.60 28.92
CA PRO A 174 44.33 -48.98 28.03
C PRO A 174 45.06 -47.79 27.35
N PRO A 175 46.28 -48.00 26.80
CA PRO A 175 47.16 -46.92 26.33
C PRO A 175 46.67 -46.12 25.11
N LEU A 176 45.75 -46.64 24.30
CA LEU A 176 45.25 -45.98 23.08
C LEU A 176 44.68 -44.56 23.33
N LEU A 177 43.99 -44.35 24.46
CA LEU A 177 43.41 -43.05 24.81
C LEU A 177 44.49 -41.96 25.03
N ARG A 178 45.70 -42.35 25.46
CA ARG A 178 46.84 -41.43 25.64
C ARG A 178 47.51 -41.03 24.33
N LEU A 179 47.32 -41.78 23.25
CA LEU A 179 47.84 -41.43 21.93
C LEU A 179 46.95 -40.38 21.25
N LEU A 180 45.63 -40.59 21.27
CA LEU A 180 44.64 -39.63 20.77
C LEU A 180 44.74 -38.27 21.48
N LEU A 181 44.87 -38.27 22.81
CA LEU A 181 45.02 -37.03 23.58
C LEU A 181 46.36 -36.30 23.30
N ARG A 182 47.38 -37.01 22.81
CA ARG A 182 48.66 -36.41 22.37
C ARG A 182 48.61 -35.86 20.95
N LEU A 183 47.86 -36.48 20.02
CA LEU A 183 47.61 -35.87 18.70
C LEU A 183 46.82 -34.56 18.83
N LEU A 184 45.80 -34.52 19.71
CA LEU A 184 45.03 -33.30 19.99
C LEU A 184 45.86 -32.18 20.63
N LEU A 185 47.03 -32.48 21.22
CA LEU A 185 47.98 -31.49 21.76
C LEU A 185 49.10 -31.11 20.77
N LEU A 186 49.14 -31.71 19.58
CA LEU A 186 50.06 -31.35 18.49
C LEU A 186 49.37 -30.58 17.35
N ALA A 187 48.04 -30.49 17.39
CA ALA A 187 47.29 -29.48 16.63
C ALA A 187 47.52 -28.09 17.26
N ALA A 188 48.69 -27.51 16.99
CA ALA A 188 48.87 -26.08 17.19
C ALA A 188 47.78 -25.34 16.39
N PRO A 189 47.11 -24.33 16.97
CA PRO A 189 46.17 -23.53 16.19
C PRO A 189 46.96 -22.87 15.07
N LEU A 190 46.59 -23.15 13.81
CA LEU A 190 46.89 -22.18 12.75
C LEU A 190 46.23 -20.89 13.21
N GLN A 191 47.04 -19.89 13.54
CA GLN A 191 46.51 -18.53 13.64
C GLN A 191 45.85 -18.24 12.30
N PRO A 192 44.59 -17.77 12.26
CA PRO A 192 44.08 -17.20 11.03
C PRO A 192 45.04 -16.08 10.65
N GLY A 193 45.67 -16.18 9.47
CA GLY A 193 46.38 -15.04 8.92
C GLY A 193 45.46 -13.83 8.94
N ARG A 194 45.99 -12.65 9.26
CA ARG A 194 45.21 -11.40 9.35
C ARG A 194 44.61 -11.06 7.97
N GLY A 195 43.48 -11.68 7.64
CA GLY A 195 42.63 -11.27 6.54
C GLY A 195 42.11 -9.86 6.82
N LEU A 196 41.96 -9.07 5.77
CA LEU A 196 41.42 -7.73 5.88
C LEU A 196 39.98 -7.85 6.40
N ASN A 197 39.66 -7.07 7.44
CA ASN A 197 38.31 -6.95 7.95
C ASN A 197 37.61 -5.79 7.23
N LEU A 198 36.28 -5.69 7.36
CA LEU A 198 35.45 -4.72 6.64
C LEU A 198 36.01 -3.28 6.59
N CYS A 199 36.59 -2.80 7.70
CA CYS A 199 37.16 -1.45 7.79
C CYS A 199 38.55 -1.35 7.15
N THR A 200 39.37 -2.41 7.27
CA THR A 200 40.72 -2.44 6.67
C THR A 200 40.72 -2.87 5.20
N SER A 201 39.62 -3.48 4.71
CA SER A 201 39.43 -3.85 3.30
C SER A 201 38.95 -2.71 2.40
N GLY A 202 38.45 -1.61 2.98
CA GLY A 202 37.90 -0.48 2.21
C GLY A 202 38.92 0.59 1.82
N SER A 203 40.23 0.35 1.99
CA SER A 203 41.35 1.22 1.56
C SER A 203 41.27 2.71 1.98
N ALA A 204 40.51 3.05 3.04
CA ALA A 204 40.22 4.44 3.41
C ALA A 204 41.48 5.31 3.56
N SER A 205 41.56 6.33 2.71
CA SER A 205 42.61 7.34 2.65
C SER A 205 42.43 8.42 3.73
N SER A 206 41.17 8.73 4.09
CA SER A 206 40.80 9.81 5.02
C SER A 206 39.99 9.31 6.22
N CYS A 207 39.84 10.19 7.22
CA CYS A 207 39.01 9.91 8.40
C CYS A 207 37.53 9.80 8.03
N GLU A 208 37.06 10.73 7.21
CA GLU A 208 35.70 10.84 6.67
C GLU A 208 35.32 9.58 5.88
N GLU A 209 36.17 9.14 4.94
CA GLU A 209 36.00 7.90 4.18
C GLU A 209 35.94 6.66 5.09
N CYS A 210 36.79 6.60 6.13
CA CYS A 210 36.73 5.53 7.13
C CYS A 210 35.41 5.50 7.90
N LEU A 211 34.85 6.68 8.23
CA LEU A 211 33.57 6.74 8.94
C LEU A 211 32.39 6.30 8.07
N LEU A 212 32.47 6.52 6.75
CA LEU A 212 31.49 6.13 5.74
C LEU A 212 31.43 4.62 5.48
N ILE A 213 32.56 3.89 5.49
CA ILE A 213 32.61 2.44 5.16
C ILE A 213 31.57 1.62 5.95
N HIS A 214 31.50 1.82 7.28
CA HIS A 214 30.52 1.14 8.12
C HIS A 214 30.45 1.79 9.52
N PRO A 215 29.28 1.85 10.20
CA PRO A 215 29.09 2.35 11.58
C PRO A 215 29.77 1.52 12.71
N LYS A 216 30.73 0.67 12.36
CA LYS A 216 31.61 -0.07 13.29
C LYS A 216 33.08 0.32 13.12
N CYS A 217 33.43 0.95 12.00
CA CYS A 217 34.75 1.50 11.76
C CYS A 217 34.93 2.76 12.60
N ALA A 218 36.15 2.95 13.06
CA ALA A 218 36.62 4.12 13.77
C ALA A 218 37.98 4.50 13.19
N TRP A 219 38.38 5.75 13.37
CA TRP A 219 39.65 6.25 12.85
C TRP A 219 40.61 6.63 13.97
N CYS A 220 41.91 6.41 13.75
CA CYS A 220 42.98 6.75 14.67
C CYS A 220 43.74 8.02 14.24
N SER A 221 43.47 9.14 14.92
CA SER A 221 44.11 10.45 14.65
C SER A 221 45.43 10.68 15.38
N LYS A 222 45.91 9.69 16.16
CA LYS A 222 47.19 9.74 16.88
C LYS A 222 48.39 9.80 15.94
N GLU A 223 49.33 10.72 16.17
CA GLU A 223 50.57 10.88 15.39
C GLU A 223 51.34 9.55 15.24
N GLU A 224 51.95 9.04 16.31
CA GLU A 224 52.57 7.71 16.30
C GLU A 224 51.56 6.61 16.60
N PHE A 225 51.25 5.80 15.59
CA PHE A 225 50.33 4.68 15.66
C PHE A 225 50.92 3.43 15.00
N GLY A 226 51.01 2.33 15.76
CA GLY A 226 51.40 1.02 15.27
C GLY A 226 52.67 0.43 15.86
N SER A 227 53.24 -0.55 15.16
CA SER A 227 54.53 -1.16 15.51
C SER A 227 55.46 -1.12 14.30
N THR A 228 56.77 -1.03 14.54
CA THR A 228 57.83 -0.96 13.51
C THR A 228 57.98 -2.20 12.61
N LYS A 229 57.04 -3.15 12.69
CA LYS A 229 57.01 -4.40 11.90
C LYS A 229 55.79 -4.54 10.98
N SER A 230 54.82 -3.62 11.05
CA SER A 230 53.67 -3.59 10.16
C SER A 230 52.96 -2.24 10.26
N VAL A 231 52.76 -1.55 9.13
CA VAL A 231 51.87 -0.38 9.05
C VAL A 231 50.45 -0.84 9.40
N PRO A 232 49.82 -0.35 10.48
CA PRO A 232 48.43 -0.65 10.78
C PRO A 232 47.53 0.39 10.12
N SER A 233 46.43 -0.06 9.52
CA SER A 233 45.39 0.85 9.01
C SER A 233 44.89 1.76 10.13
N ARG A 234 44.89 3.08 9.89
CA ARG A 234 44.27 4.06 10.78
C ARG A 234 42.75 3.87 10.87
N CYS A 235 42.14 3.27 9.84
CA CYS A 235 40.76 2.81 9.84
C CYS A 235 40.66 1.33 10.28
N ASP A 236 40.02 1.05 11.42
CA ASP A 236 39.78 -0.33 11.88
C ASP A 236 38.55 -0.35 12.81
N PHE A 237 38.14 -1.53 13.29
CA PHE A 237 37.19 -1.60 14.40
C PHE A 237 37.79 -0.97 15.66
N LEU A 238 36.96 -0.24 16.43
CA LEU A 238 37.33 0.43 17.68
C LEU A 238 38.20 -0.43 18.63
N GLN A 239 37.89 -1.71 18.77
CA GLN A 239 38.62 -2.65 19.64
C GLN A 239 40.06 -2.91 19.15
N ASN A 240 40.25 -2.98 17.83
CA ASN A 240 41.57 -3.17 17.21
C ASN A 240 42.42 -1.90 17.34
N LEU A 241 41.84 -0.71 17.14
CA LEU A 241 42.55 0.57 17.35
C LEU A 241 43.04 0.74 18.79
N ILE A 242 42.21 0.36 19.77
CA ILE A 242 42.59 0.37 21.19
C ILE A 242 43.72 -0.65 21.46
N ALA A 243 43.61 -1.88 20.94
CA ALA A 243 44.64 -2.91 21.08
C ALA A 243 45.97 -2.53 20.40
N ASN A 244 45.92 -1.77 19.30
CA ASN A 244 47.08 -1.22 18.59
C ASN A 244 47.59 0.11 19.19
N GLY A 245 47.06 0.54 20.34
CA GLY A 245 47.61 1.65 21.13
C GLY A 245 47.07 3.06 20.83
N CYS A 246 45.93 3.19 20.14
CA CYS A 246 45.31 4.48 19.82
C CYS A 246 44.39 5.06 20.92
N ALA A 247 44.56 4.64 22.17
CA ALA A 247 43.73 5.17 23.27
C ALA A 247 43.86 6.70 23.39
N GLY A 248 42.72 7.41 23.40
CA GLY A 248 42.63 8.86 23.59
C GLY A 248 42.53 9.71 22.31
N ALA A 249 42.74 9.14 21.12
CA ALA A 249 42.68 9.87 19.85
C ALA A 249 41.94 9.03 18.78
N ILE A 250 40.66 8.75 19.06
CA ILE A 250 39.81 7.91 18.22
C ILE A 250 38.56 8.69 17.80
N GLU A 251 38.37 8.84 16.50
CA GLU A 251 37.13 9.37 15.91
C GLU A 251 36.13 8.23 15.72
N ASN A 252 34.98 8.35 16.38
CA ASN A 252 33.90 7.37 16.27
C ASN A 252 32.54 7.99 16.66
N PRO A 253 32.02 8.96 15.90
CA PRO A 253 30.69 9.51 16.13
C PRO A 253 29.62 8.43 16.07
N ARG A 254 28.53 8.67 16.81
CA ARG A 254 27.39 7.76 17.01
C ARG A 254 26.09 8.47 16.69
N SER A 255 25.17 7.77 16.05
CA SER A 255 23.81 8.29 15.85
C SER A 255 23.08 8.43 17.18
N SER A 256 22.37 9.55 17.37
CA SER A 256 21.64 9.87 18.59
C SER A 256 20.35 10.64 18.31
N SER A 257 19.36 10.47 19.20
CA SER A 257 18.06 11.13 19.13
C SER A 257 17.82 11.95 20.40
N SER A 258 17.31 13.17 20.24
CA SER A 258 17.00 14.08 21.35
C SER A 258 15.62 14.70 21.18
N VAL A 259 14.87 14.80 22.27
CA VAL A 259 13.49 15.29 22.25
C VAL A 259 13.47 16.77 22.65
N MET A 260 13.18 17.64 21.67
CA MET A 260 13.25 19.10 21.82
C MET A 260 11.92 19.70 22.32
N LYS A 261 10.77 19.08 22.01
CA LYS A 261 9.45 19.52 22.46
C LYS A 261 8.54 18.32 22.74
N ASN A 262 8.07 18.22 23.99
CA ASN A 262 7.29 17.10 24.52
C ASN A 262 6.14 17.61 25.40
N ILE A 263 5.10 18.14 24.76
CA ILE A 263 3.82 18.45 25.40
C ILE A 263 3.07 17.11 25.58
N PRO A 264 2.47 16.83 26.76
CA PRO A 264 1.72 15.60 27.00
C PRO A 264 0.40 15.55 26.23
N LEU A 265 -0.08 14.34 25.95
CA LEU A 265 -1.33 14.08 25.23
C LEU A 265 -2.55 14.53 26.03
N SER A 266 -3.45 15.29 25.40
CA SER A 266 -4.69 15.78 26.02
C SER A 266 -5.67 14.64 26.32
N SER A 267 -6.56 14.85 27.30
CA SER A 267 -7.66 13.93 27.60
C SER A 267 -8.95 14.24 26.83
N LYS A 268 -9.29 15.52 26.67
CA LYS A 268 -10.50 16.00 25.95
C LYS A 268 -10.20 17.18 25.03
N GLY A 269 -10.99 17.35 23.97
CA GLY A 269 -10.96 18.50 23.06
C GLY A 269 -11.78 19.71 23.53
N SER A 270 -12.61 19.52 24.57
CA SER A 270 -13.45 20.54 25.19
C SER A 270 -12.85 21.02 26.52
N GLY A 271 -12.13 22.15 26.46
CA GLY A 271 -11.49 22.79 27.62
C GLY A 271 -11.48 24.32 27.48
N GLN A 272 -11.14 25.03 28.57
CA GLN A 272 -11.22 26.50 28.61
C GLN A 272 -10.25 27.21 27.64
N SER A 273 -9.21 26.54 27.14
CA SER A 273 -8.49 26.91 25.92
C SER A 273 -8.65 25.83 24.84
N HIS A 274 -9.55 26.06 23.87
CA HIS A 274 -9.71 25.25 22.66
C HIS A 274 -8.56 25.47 21.64
N LEU A 275 -7.32 25.62 22.11
CA LEU A 275 -6.12 25.94 21.32
C LEU A 275 -4.96 24.96 21.57
N ASP A 276 -4.96 24.32 22.76
CA ASP A 276 -3.85 23.51 23.29
C ASP A 276 -4.08 21.99 23.18
N VAL A 277 -5.07 21.55 22.38
CA VAL A 277 -5.35 20.12 22.21
C VAL A 277 -4.17 19.45 21.52
N THR A 278 -3.56 18.49 22.20
CA THR A 278 -2.35 17.78 21.76
C THR A 278 -2.63 16.30 21.59
N GLN A 279 -2.60 15.84 20.34
CA GLN A 279 -2.96 14.49 19.90
C GLN A 279 -1.74 13.63 19.51
N ILE A 280 -0.57 14.24 19.31
CA ILE A 280 0.73 13.57 19.09
C ILE A 280 1.76 14.02 20.12
N THR A 281 2.65 13.13 20.54
CA THR A 281 3.87 13.50 21.28
C THR A 281 5.04 12.56 20.92
N PRO A 282 6.30 13.03 20.87
CA PRO A 282 6.73 14.44 20.94
C PRO A 282 6.25 15.27 19.73
N GLN A 283 6.47 16.58 19.77
CA GLN A 283 6.16 17.51 18.66
C GLN A 283 7.42 18.03 17.96
N LYS A 284 8.60 17.94 18.61
CA LYS A 284 9.89 18.20 17.94
C LYS A 284 10.98 17.26 18.45
N VAL A 285 11.70 16.64 17.52
CA VAL A 285 12.87 15.77 17.76
C VAL A 285 14.04 16.31 16.92
N ALA A 286 15.25 16.27 17.48
CA ALA A 286 16.48 16.52 16.76
C ALA A 286 17.32 15.23 16.72
N LEU A 287 17.70 14.82 15.52
CA LEU A 287 18.52 13.64 15.25
C LEU A 287 19.91 14.09 14.80
N SER A 288 20.93 13.47 15.37
CA SER A 288 22.31 13.55 14.89
C SER A 288 22.65 12.17 14.35
N LEU A 289 22.86 12.07 13.03
CA LEU A 289 22.98 10.80 12.31
C LEU A 289 24.37 10.64 11.70
N ARG A 290 25.02 9.52 11.98
CA ARG A 290 26.15 9.03 11.18
C ARG A 290 25.61 8.09 10.08
N PRO A 291 26.13 8.14 8.84
CA PRO A 291 25.78 7.20 7.78
C PRO A 291 25.84 5.73 8.22
N GLY A 292 24.81 4.97 7.88
CA GLY A 292 24.59 3.57 8.29
C GLY A 292 24.31 3.32 9.77
N ASP A 293 24.59 4.25 10.69
CA ASP A 293 24.34 4.06 12.13
C ASP A 293 22.88 4.43 12.46
N ARG A 294 22.10 3.45 12.90
CA ARG A 294 20.66 3.63 13.16
C ARG A 294 20.40 4.25 14.53
N THR A 295 19.43 5.16 14.59
CA THR A 295 18.82 5.59 15.85
C THR A 295 17.30 5.38 15.82
N SER A 296 16.62 5.49 16.96
CA SER A 296 15.16 5.46 17.04
C SER A 296 14.60 6.46 18.04
N PHE A 297 13.33 6.80 17.85
CA PHE A 297 12.53 7.57 18.80
C PHE A 297 11.10 7.04 18.82
N ARG A 298 10.39 7.24 19.93
CA ARG A 298 9.02 6.79 20.13
C ARG A 298 8.04 7.95 19.95
N VAL A 299 7.06 7.73 19.08
CA VAL A 299 5.91 8.60 18.87
C VAL A 299 4.70 7.97 19.56
N GLN A 300 3.85 8.77 20.20
CA GLN A 300 2.55 8.35 20.72
C GLN A 300 1.45 9.21 20.10
N VAL A 301 0.36 8.58 19.69
CA VAL A 301 -0.80 9.24 19.08
C VAL A 301 -2.06 8.86 19.85
N ARG A 302 -2.87 9.86 20.22
CA ARG A 302 -4.11 9.66 20.99
C ARG A 302 -5.35 10.16 20.27
N GLN A 303 -6.36 9.31 20.25
CA GLN A 303 -7.72 9.59 19.79
C GLN A 303 -8.49 10.42 20.85
N VAL A 304 -8.13 11.69 21.03
CA VAL A 304 -8.75 12.59 22.05
C VAL A 304 -10.28 12.57 21.98
N GLU A 305 -10.93 12.48 23.15
CA GLU A 305 -12.39 12.53 23.33
C GLU A 305 -12.96 13.91 23.03
N ASP A 306 -14.20 13.98 22.56
CA ASP A 306 -14.94 15.23 22.33
C ASP A 306 -14.14 16.27 21.51
N TYR A 307 -13.55 15.80 20.41
CA TYR A 307 -12.83 16.65 19.45
C TYR A 307 -13.84 17.38 18.55
N PRO A 308 -13.60 18.65 18.16
CA PRO A 308 -14.53 19.37 17.28
C PRO A 308 -14.64 18.72 15.90
N VAL A 309 -15.81 18.81 15.27
CA VAL A 309 -16.06 18.28 13.92
C VAL A 309 -16.68 19.36 13.04
N ASP A 310 -16.12 19.51 11.84
CA ASP A 310 -16.70 20.30 10.75
C ASP A 310 -17.20 19.34 9.69
N LEU A 311 -18.48 19.43 9.32
CA LEU A 311 -19.06 18.64 8.23
C LEU A 311 -19.54 19.57 7.12
N TYR A 312 -18.92 19.45 5.94
CA TYR A 312 -19.40 20.11 4.73
C TYR A 312 -20.14 19.09 3.87
N TYR A 313 -21.42 19.35 3.62
CA TYR A 313 -22.28 18.50 2.82
C TYR A 313 -22.28 19.02 1.38
N LEU A 314 -21.77 18.21 0.45
CA LEU A 314 -21.59 18.54 -0.96
C LEU A 314 -22.51 17.67 -1.82
N MET A 315 -23.52 18.31 -2.40
CA MET A 315 -24.64 17.62 -3.03
C MET A 315 -24.72 17.86 -4.55
N ASP A 316 -24.81 16.76 -5.27
CA ASP A 316 -25.30 16.71 -6.66
C ASP A 316 -26.73 17.27 -6.76
N LEU A 317 -26.93 18.27 -7.61
CA LEU A 317 -28.24 18.85 -7.93
C LEU A 317 -28.61 18.68 -9.42
N SER A 318 -28.18 17.58 -10.03
CA SER A 318 -28.72 17.08 -11.30
C SER A 318 -30.21 16.69 -11.17
N LEU A 319 -30.81 16.25 -12.28
CA LEU A 319 -32.26 16.02 -12.32
C LEU A 319 -32.71 14.71 -11.63
N SER A 320 -31.80 13.76 -11.41
CA SER A 320 -32.08 12.52 -10.66
C SER A 320 -32.26 12.80 -9.17
N MET A 321 -31.36 13.60 -8.57
CA MET A 321 -31.28 13.91 -7.13
C MET A 321 -32.46 14.76 -6.57
N ASN A 322 -33.58 14.86 -7.27
CA ASN A 322 -34.71 15.69 -6.86
C ASN A 322 -35.44 15.13 -5.63
N ASP A 323 -35.68 13.81 -5.54
CA ASP A 323 -36.30 13.22 -4.35
C ASP A 323 -35.32 13.08 -3.18
N ASP A 324 -34.01 12.93 -3.43
CA ASP A 324 -32.99 13.12 -2.39
C ASP A 324 -33.06 14.51 -1.76
N LEU A 325 -33.19 15.57 -2.57
CA LEU A 325 -33.34 16.95 -2.07
C LEU A 325 -34.55 17.12 -1.14
N ASP A 326 -35.69 16.50 -1.46
CA ASP A 326 -36.89 16.53 -0.60
C ASP A 326 -36.70 15.78 0.73
N ASN A 327 -35.89 14.72 0.76
CA ASN A 327 -35.50 14.06 2.02
C ASN A 327 -34.48 14.92 2.81
N ILE A 328 -33.52 15.55 2.14
CA ILE A 328 -32.44 16.35 2.75
C ILE A 328 -32.98 17.65 3.38
N ARG A 329 -34.08 18.21 2.86
CA ARG A 329 -34.80 19.36 3.46
C ARG A 329 -35.24 19.17 4.92
N ASN A 330 -35.34 17.92 5.39
CA ASN A 330 -35.74 17.56 6.75
C ASN A 330 -34.58 16.95 7.58
N LEU A 331 -33.35 16.98 7.05
CA LEU A 331 -32.22 16.21 7.57
C LEU A 331 -31.34 16.97 8.57
N GLY A 332 -31.18 18.29 8.41
CA GLY A 332 -30.15 19.06 9.11
C GLY A 332 -30.26 19.02 10.64
N THR A 333 -31.48 19.15 11.18
CA THR A 333 -31.75 19.00 12.62
C THR A 333 -31.34 17.62 13.14
N LYS A 334 -31.88 16.56 12.53
CA LYS A 334 -31.62 15.17 12.94
C LYS A 334 -30.14 14.78 12.79
N LEU A 335 -29.47 15.25 11.74
CA LEU A 335 -28.03 15.04 11.56
C LEU A 335 -27.24 15.72 12.69
N ALA A 336 -27.56 16.97 13.02
CA ALA A 336 -26.90 17.67 14.12
C ALA A 336 -27.21 17.05 15.49
N GLU A 337 -28.41 16.50 15.70
CA GLU A 337 -28.75 15.76 16.93
C GLU A 337 -27.94 14.47 17.10
N GLU A 338 -27.75 13.67 16.03
CA GLU A 338 -26.88 12.50 16.09
C GLU A 338 -25.41 12.88 16.25
N MET A 339 -24.91 13.89 15.52
CA MET A 339 -23.53 14.35 15.65
C MET A 339 -23.22 14.97 17.02
N ARG A 340 -24.20 15.62 17.67
CA ARG A 340 -24.09 16.13 19.05
C ARG A 340 -23.91 15.04 20.12
N LYS A 341 -24.20 13.77 19.80
CA LYS A 341 -23.89 12.62 20.67
C LYS A 341 -22.41 12.20 20.60
N LEU A 342 -21.69 12.68 19.58
CA LEU A 342 -20.30 12.31 19.27
C LEU A 342 -19.31 13.46 19.51
N THR A 343 -19.76 14.72 19.38
CA THR A 343 -18.99 15.93 19.68
C THR A 343 -19.91 17.05 20.18
N SER A 344 -19.47 17.78 21.20
CA SER A 344 -20.14 18.99 21.71
C SER A 344 -20.00 20.18 20.75
N ASN A 345 -19.01 20.14 19.84
CA ASN A 345 -18.58 21.30 19.05
C ASN A 345 -18.64 21.02 17.54
N PHE A 346 -19.86 20.76 17.06
CA PHE A 346 -20.20 20.46 15.66
C PHE A 346 -20.48 21.73 14.84
N ARG A 347 -20.02 21.77 13.58
CA ARG A 347 -20.47 22.73 12.56
C ARG A 347 -20.92 22.01 11.29
N LEU A 348 -21.90 22.59 10.61
CA LEU A 348 -22.48 22.12 9.37
C LEU A 348 -22.38 23.21 8.29
N GLY A 349 -22.00 22.83 7.07
CA GLY A 349 -21.94 23.69 5.89
C GLY A 349 -22.50 22.96 4.67
N PHE A 350 -22.81 23.71 3.60
CA PHE A 350 -23.49 23.19 2.43
C PHE A 350 -22.99 23.81 1.12
N GLY A 351 -22.90 22.99 0.09
CA GLY A 351 -22.70 23.44 -1.29
C GLY A 351 -23.23 22.40 -2.27
N SER A 352 -23.35 22.81 -3.53
CA SER A 352 -23.91 21.98 -4.58
C SER A 352 -23.11 22.04 -5.87
N PHE A 353 -23.24 21.00 -6.68
CA PHE A 353 -22.64 20.89 -8.00
C PHE A 353 -23.63 20.28 -9.00
N VAL A 354 -23.31 20.45 -10.28
CA VAL A 354 -23.88 19.72 -11.40
C VAL A 354 -22.70 19.44 -12.33
N ASP A 355 -22.58 20.15 -13.46
CA ASP A 355 -21.39 20.13 -14.29
C ASP A 355 -21.12 21.46 -15.02
N LYS A 356 -19.88 21.59 -15.53
CA LYS A 356 -19.35 22.72 -16.30
C LYS A 356 -20.37 23.17 -17.34
N ASN A 357 -20.84 24.43 -17.24
CA ASN A 357 -21.92 24.95 -18.07
C ASN A 357 -21.45 25.36 -19.49
N ILE A 358 -20.91 24.39 -20.22
CA ILE A 358 -20.43 24.50 -21.61
C ILE A 358 -20.89 23.28 -22.42
N SER A 359 -20.81 23.38 -23.75
CA SER A 359 -21.00 22.22 -24.64
C SER A 359 -19.73 21.34 -24.59
N PRO A 360 -19.81 19.99 -24.61
CA PRO A 360 -21.01 19.19 -24.83
C PRO A 360 -21.89 18.95 -23.60
N PHE A 361 -21.34 19.15 -22.40
CA PHE A 361 -21.88 18.66 -21.12
C PHE A 361 -23.23 19.27 -20.71
N SER A 362 -23.48 20.52 -21.10
CA SER A 362 -24.71 21.25 -20.79
C SER A 362 -25.51 21.69 -22.02
N TYR A 363 -26.77 22.04 -21.80
CA TYR A 363 -27.68 22.54 -22.85
C TYR A 363 -27.45 24.04 -23.12
N THR A 364 -26.36 24.39 -23.80
CA THR A 364 -25.96 25.80 -24.06
C THR A 364 -26.78 26.55 -25.12
N ALA A 365 -27.65 25.89 -25.88
CA ALA A 365 -28.43 26.56 -26.92
C ALA A 365 -29.46 27.54 -26.30
N PRO A 366 -29.72 28.73 -26.89
CA PRO A 366 -30.49 29.80 -26.24
C PRO A 366 -31.88 29.41 -25.71
N ARG A 367 -32.53 28.41 -26.30
CA ARG A 367 -33.81 27.84 -25.83
C ARG A 367 -33.74 27.32 -24.38
N TYR A 368 -32.59 26.81 -23.96
CA TYR A 368 -32.40 26.10 -22.70
C TYR A 368 -31.65 26.93 -21.63
N GLN A 369 -31.08 28.07 -22.02
CA GLN A 369 -30.17 28.88 -21.20
C GLN A 369 -30.76 29.29 -19.83
N ASN A 370 -32.09 29.48 -19.75
CA ASN A 370 -32.79 29.83 -18.51
C ASN A 370 -33.49 28.63 -17.82
N ASN A 371 -33.62 27.48 -18.52
CA ASN A 371 -34.31 26.28 -18.03
C ASN A 371 -33.94 25.06 -18.93
N PRO A 372 -32.95 24.24 -18.57
CA PRO A 372 -32.53 23.09 -19.38
C PRO A 372 -33.55 21.94 -19.40
N CYS A 373 -34.60 21.99 -18.58
CA CYS A 373 -35.67 21.00 -18.54
C CYS A 373 -36.83 21.28 -19.52
N ILE A 374 -36.73 22.32 -20.37
CA ILE A 374 -37.75 22.61 -21.39
C ILE A 374 -38.01 21.39 -22.29
N GLY A 375 -39.25 20.91 -22.26
CA GLY A 375 -39.69 19.72 -23.01
C GLY A 375 -39.65 18.40 -22.23
N TYR A 376 -39.06 18.38 -21.02
CA TYR A 376 -39.13 17.22 -20.13
C TYR A 376 -40.47 17.25 -19.36
N LYS A 377 -41.30 16.21 -19.54
CA LYS A 377 -42.71 16.25 -19.09
C LYS A 377 -42.93 16.13 -17.58
N LEU A 378 -42.06 15.40 -16.86
CA LEU A 378 -42.22 15.20 -15.42
C LEU A 378 -41.72 16.40 -14.59
N PHE A 379 -40.68 17.08 -15.08
CA PHE A 379 -40.07 18.24 -14.45
C PHE A 379 -39.96 19.38 -15.47
N PRO A 380 -40.97 20.25 -15.60
CA PRO A 380 -41.01 21.28 -16.66
C PRO A 380 -40.12 22.51 -16.37
N SER A 381 -39.55 22.61 -15.17
CA SER A 381 -38.76 23.78 -14.72
C SER A 381 -37.65 23.36 -13.78
N CYS A 382 -36.41 23.73 -14.12
CA CYS A 382 -35.20 23.54 -13.32
C CYS A 382 -34.24 24.73 -13.56
N VAL A 383 -33.22 24.90 -12.71
CA VAL A 383 -32.26 26.02 -12.85
C VAL A 383 -31.23 25.77 -13.96
N PRO A 384 -30.61 26.81 -14.55
CA PRO A 384 -29.47 26.65 -15.46
C PRO A 384 -28.33 25.83 -14.85
N SER A 385 -27.52 25.15 -15.69
CA SER A 385 -26.38 24.35 -15.22
C SER A 385 -25.30 25.22 -14.59
N PHE A 386 -24.55 24.63 -13.66
CA PHE A 386 -23.44 25.27 -12.95
C PHE A 386 -22.44 24.22 -12.47
N GLY A 387 -21.16 24.55 -12.47
CA GLY A 387 -20.11 23.64 -11.99
C GLY A 387 -20.20 23.42 -10.48
N PHE A 388 -19.85 24.43 -9.69
CA PHE A 388 -19.92 24.37 -8.22
C PHE A 388 -20.42 25.69 -7.61
N ARG A 389 -21.25 25.58 -6.57
CA ARG A 389 -21.77 26.66 -5.74
C ARG A 389 -21.53 26.37 -4.26
N HIS A 390 -20.90 27.31 -3.57
CA HIS A 390 -20.83 27.33 -2.12
C HIS A 390 -22.02 28.11 -1.55
N LEU A 391 -22.84 27.47 -0.71
CA LEU A 391 -24.14 28.01 -0.29
C LEU A 391 -24.17 28.40 1.19
N LEU A 392 -23.53 27.61 2.06
CA LEU A 392 -23.47 27.86 3.51
C LEU A 392 -22.08 27.54 4.07
N SER A 393 -21.38 28.56 4.56
CA SER A 393 -20.14 28.43 5.34
C SER A 393 -20.39 27.70 6.66
N LEU A 394 -19.40 26.94 7.12
CA LEU A 394 -19.48 26.07 8.29
C LEU A 394 -19.94 26.82 9.55
N THR A 395 -21.17 26.52 10.01
CA THR A 395 -21.82 27.17 11.15
C THR A 395 -22.37 26.16 12.16
N ASP A 396 -22.41 26.58 13.41
CA ASP A 396 -23.12 25.98 14.54
C ASP A 396 -24.67 26.12 14.44
N LYS A 397 -25.16 27.05 13.60
CA LYS A 397 -26.58 27.37 13.42
C LYS A 397 -27.25 26.44 12.42
N VAL A 398 -27.58 25.23 12.90
CA VAL A 398 -28.23 24.14 12.15
C VAL A 398 -29.44 24.61 11.33
N ASP A 399 -30.25 25.52 11.86
CA ASP A 399 -31.47 25.98 11.19
C ASP A 399 -31.19 26.63 9.83
N ARG A 400 -30.04 27.32 9.67
CA ARG A 400 -29.61 27.89 8.39
C ARG A 400 -29.33 26.84 7.32
N PHE A 401 -28.91 25.63 7.70
CA PHE A 401 -28.77 24.55 6.73
C PHE A 401 -30.13 24.20 6.11
N ASN A 402 -31.17 24.08 6.94
CA ASN A 402 -32.52 23.80 6.46
C ASN A 402 -33.05 24.96 5.61
N GLU A 403 -32.82 26.22 6.02
CA GLU A 403 -33.16 27.41 5.23
C GLU A 403 -32.50 27.41 3.84
N GLU A 404 -31.19 27.18 3.74
CA GLU A 404 -30.51 27.19 2.43
C GLU A 404 -30.87 25.99 1.55
N VAL A 405 -31.04 24.79 2.13
CA VAL A 405 -31.47 23.59 1.39
C VAL A 405 -32.90 23.75 0.85
N GLN A 406 -33.81 24.38 1.60
CA GLN A 406 -35.18 24.63 1.13
C GLN A 406 -35.23 25.57 -0.09
N LYS A 407 -34.28 26.52 -0.22
CA LYS A 407 -34.19 27.42 -1.37
C LYS A 407 -33.70 26.72 -2.65
N GLN A 408 -33.01 25.60 -2.54
CA GLN A 408 -32.42 24.92 -3.69
C GLN A 408 -33.45 24.25 -4.59
N LYS A 409 -33.04 24.09 -5.86
CA LYS A 409 -33.77 23.40 -6.93
C LYS A 409 -32.74 22.67 -7.79
N VAL A 410 -33.12 21.52 -8.32
CA VAL A 410 -32.32 20.77 -9.29
C VAL A 410 -32.13 21.53 -10.60
N SER A 411 -31.10 21.12 -11.33
CA SER A 411 -30.70 21.55 -12.67
C SER A 411 -30.80 20.39 -13.65
N ARG A 412 -30.06 20.44 -14.77
CA ARG A 412 -29.97 19.35 -15.76
C ARG A 412 -28.76 19.50 -16.71
N ASN A 413 -27.80 18.59 -16.56
CA ASN A 413 -26.75 18.20 -17.52
C ASN A 413 -27.31 17.39 -18.71
N ARG A 414 -26.47 17.06 -19.69
CA ARG A 414 -26.88 16.44 -20.96
C ARG A 414 -26.40 15.00 -21.14
N ASP A 415 -25.17 14.72 -20.74
CA ASP A 415 -24.58 13.40 -20.53
C ASP A 415 -24.78 12.95 -19.08
N ALA A 416 -24.19 11.81 -18.70
CA ALA A 416 -24.35 11.18 -17.38
C ALA A 416 -23.25 11.54 -16.36
N PRO A 417 -21.97 11.76 -16.74
CA PRO A 417 -20.96 12.15 -15.77
C PRO A 417 -21.21 13.55 -15.17
N GLU A 418 -20.79 13.72 -13.92
CA GLU A 418 -20.99 14.92 -13.11
C GLU A 418 -19.66 15.65 -12.83
N GLY A 419 -19.71 16.97 -12.69
CA GLY A 419 -18.55 17.83 -12.37
C GLY A 419 -18.12 17.82 -10.90
N GLY A 420 -18.57 16.83 -10.12
CA GLY A 420 -18.36 16.75 -8.67
C GLY A 420 -16.90 16.79 -8.21
N PHE A 421 -15.94 16.45 -9.07
CA PHE A 421 -14.51 16.54 -8.76
C PHE A 421 -13.96 17.98 -8.74
N ASP A 422 -14.47 18.90 -9.57
CA ASP A 422 -14.21 20.34 -9.42
C ASP A 422 -14.69 20.80 -8.02
N ALA A 423 -15.89 20.38 -7.65
CA ALA A 423 -16.57 20.79 -6.44
C ALA A 423 -15.90 20.29 -5.16
N ILE A 424 -15.41 19.03 -5.14
CA ILE A 424 -14.59 18.49 -4.06
C ILE A 424 -13.31 19.32 -3.90
N LEU A 425 -12.61 19.63 -4.99
CA LEU A 425 -11.34 20.35 -4.93
C LEU A 425 -11.54 21.79 -4.44
N GLN A 426 -12.52 22.52 -4.99
CA GLN A 426 -12.85 23.88 -4.55
C GLN A 426 -13.30 23.91 -3.08
N ALA A 427 -14.10 22.93 -2.62
CA ALA A 427 -14.47 22.80 -1.21
C ALA A 427 -13.26 22.49 -0.29
N ALA A 428 -12.20 21.86 -0.82
CA ALA A 428 -10.97 21.59 -0.07
C ALA A 428 -10.04 22.80 0.03
N VAL A 429 -9.80 23.51 -1.08
CA VAL A 429 -8.77 24.57 -1.14
C VAL A 429 -9.29 25.95 -0.71
N CYS A 430 -10.59 26.24 -0.82
CA CYS A 430 -11.20 27.52 -0.45
C CYS A 430 -11.41 27.69 1.07
N LYS A 431 -10.37 27.41 1.87
CA LYS A 431 -10.35 27.35 3.34
C LYS A 431 -11.20 28.43 4.03
N GLU A 432 -11.00 29.69 3.65
CA GLU A 432 -11.65 30.85 4.29
C GLU A 432 -13.12 31.03 3.90
N LYS A 433 -13.49 30.74 2.65
CA LYS A 433 -14.88 30.78 2.16
C LYS A 433 -15.72 29.69 2.82
N ILE A 434 -15.20 28.45 2.86
CA ILE A 434 -15.89 27.30 3.43
C ILE A 434 -15.95 27.38 4.96
N GLY A 435 -14.88 27.90 5.60
CA GLY A 435 -14.81 28.15 7.05
C GLY A 435 -14.22 27.00 7.87
N TRP A 436 -13.36 26.16 7.27
CA TRP A 436 -12.72 25.01 7.93
C TRP A 436 -11.88 25.45 9.15
N ARG A 437 -12.14 24.86 10.33
CA ARG A 437 -11.42 25.16 11.57
C ARG A 437 -10.13 24.35 11.67
N LYS A 438 -9.00 25.05 11.85
CA LYS A 438 -7.67 24.45 12.10
C LYS A 438 -7.62 23.38 13.21
N GLU A 439 -8.60 23.36 14.12
CA GLU A 439 -8.68 22.46 15.28
C GLU A 439 -9.97 21.62 15.29
N ALA A 440 -10.38 21.14 14.11
CA ALA A 440 -11.51 20.21 13.94
C ALA A 440 -11.12 19.02 13.04
N SER A 441 -11.86 17.91 13.16
CA SER A 441 -11.87 16.87 12.13
C SER A 441 -12.75 17.35 10.97
N HIS A 442 -12.16 17.51 9.78
CA HIS A 442 -12.89 17.91 8.58
C HIS A 442 -13.51 16.70 7.88
N LEU A 443 -14.84 16.69 7.74
CA LEU A 443 -15.60 15.68 7.00
C LEU A 443 -16.23 16.34 5.76
N LEU A 444 -15.86 15.87 4.57
CA LEU A 444 -16.48 16.28 3.31
C LEU A 444 -17.38 15.14 2.84
N VAL A 445 -18.70 15.31 2.98
CA VAL A 445 -19.69 14.32 2.55
C VAL A 445 -20.07 14.63 1.11
N PHE A 446 -19.78 13.73 0.19
CA PHE A 446 -20.07 13.86 -1.23
C PHE A 446 -21.21 12.90 -1.61
N THR A 447 -22.30 13.46 -2.14
CA THR A 447 -23.51 12.72 -2.54
C THR A 447 -23.83 12.92 -4.01
N THR A 448 -24.03 11.82 -4.73
CA THR A 448 -24.41 11.73 -6.17
C THR A 448 -24.97 10.34 -6.45
N ASP A 449 -25.80 10.21 -7.48
CA ASP A 449 -26.26 8.90 -7.98
C ASP A 449 -25.56 8.41 -9.26
N ASP A 450 -24.70 9.20 -9.91
CA ASP A 450 -23.96 8.86 -11.15
C ASP A 450 -22.41 8.88 -10.98
N VAL A 451 -21.67 8.91 -12.09
CA VAL A 451 -20.20 8.86 -12.16
C VAL A 451 -19.57 10.26 -12.27
N PRO A 452 -18.30 10.47 -11.85
CA PRO A 452 -17.66 11.77 -11.96
C PRO A 452 -16.88 11.91 -13.28
N HIS A 453 -16.85 13.12 -13.84
CA HIS A 453 -15.86 13.49 -14.84
C HIS A 453 -14.44 13.55 -14.24
N ILE A 454 -13.44 13.23 -15.06
CA ILE A 454 -12.03 13.19 -14.67
C ILE A 454 -11.17 14.12 -15.53
N ALA A 455 -9.96 14.43 -15.06
CA ALA A 455 -8.98 15.17 -15.85
C ALA A 455 -8.80 14.56 -17.26
N LEU A 456 -8.67 15.44 -18.24
CA LEU A 456 -8.70 15.24 -19.70
C LEU A 456 -10.09 15.10 -20.33
N ASP A 457 -11.19 14.95 -19.58
CA ASP A 457 -12.54 14.95 -20.15
C ASP A 457 -12.96 16.35 -20.62
N GLY A 458 -12.53 17.41 -19.93
CA GLY A 458 -12.84 18.81 -20.26
C GLY A 458 -12.35 19.22 -21.66
N LYS A 459 -11.40 18.47 -22.22
CA LYS A 459 -10.93 18.57 -23.61
C LYS A 459 -12.06 18.45 -24.63
N LEU A 460 -13.12 17.69 -24.33
CA LEU A 460 -14.31 17.59 -25.18
C LEU A 460 -15.08 18.91 -25.28
N GLY A 461 -15.06 19.72 -24.22
CA GLY A 461 -15.57 21.10 -24.19
C GLY A 461 -14.54 22.16 -24.59
N GLY A 462 -13.35 21.76 -25.07
CA GLY A 462 -12.25 22.65 -25.44
C GLY A 462 -11.36 23.11 -24.27
N LEU A 463 -11.59 22.60 -23.06
CA LEU A 463 -10.77 22.92 -21.89
C LEU A 463 -9.48 22.09 -21.91
N VAL A 464 -8.36 22.74 -22.25
CA VAL A 464 -7.04 22.10 -22.37
C VAL A 464 -6.04 22.58 -21.32
N GLN A 465 -6.44 23.50 -20.44
CA GLN A 465 -5.64 23.97 -19.32
C GLN A 465 -5.89 23.05 -18.10
N PRO A 466 -4.87 22.35 -17.57
CA PRO A 466 -5.02 21.52 -16.39
C PRO A 466 -5.48 22.34 -15.17
N HIS A 467 -6.25 21.72 -14.27
CA HIS A 467 -6.64 22.34 -13.02
C HIS A 467 -5.39 22.66 -12.17
N ASP A 468 -5.29 23.89 -11.65
CA ASP A 468 -4.11 24.44 -10.96
C ASP A 468 -4.00 24.09 -9.47
N GLY A 469 -5.11 23.75 -8.83
CA GLY A 469 -5.20 23.40 -7.42
C GLY A 469 -5.48 24.60 -6.51
N GLN A 470 -5.95 25.72 -7.07
CA GLN A 470 -6.22 26.97 -6.34
C GLN A 470 -7.72 27.22 -6.16
N CYS A 471 -8.04 28.16 -5.25
CA CYS A 471 -9.42 28.58 -5.00
C CYS A 471 -9.88 29.63 -6.02
N HIS A 472 -10.99 29.34 -6.71
CA HIS A 472 -11.61 30.21 -7.72
C HIS A 472 -13.10 30.45 -7.44
N LEU A 473 -13.46 30.65 -6.17
CA LEU A 473 -14.81 31.08 -5.77
C LEU A 473 -14.94 32.61 -5.85
N ASN A 474 -15.85 33.08 -6.71
CA ASN A 474 -16.13 34.51 -6.89
C ASN A 474 -16.90 35.13 -5.70
N GLU A 475 -17.25 36.41 -5.79
CA GLU A 475 -18.03 37.10 -4.75
C GLU A 475 -19.44 36.51 -4.54
N ALA A 476 -20.05 35.96 -5.60
CA ALA A 476 -21.32 35.23 -5.55
C ALA A 476 -21.18 33.76 -5.09
N ASN A 477 -19.99 33.35 -4.62
CA ASN A 477 -19.65 32.00 -4.18
C ASN A 477 -19.84 30.90 -5.25
N GLU A 478 -19.73 31.24 -6.53
CA GLU A 478 -19.69 30.30 -7.66
C GLU A 478 -18.25 30.07 -8.14
N TYR A 479 -17.97 28.87 -8.65
CA TYR A 479 -16.67 28.51 -9.23
C TYR A 479 -16.47 29.14 -10.62
N SER A 480 -15.71 30.25 -10.68
CA SER A 480 -15.55 31.08 -11.88
C SER A 480 -14.62 30.49 -12.95
N ALA A 481 -13.73 29.58 -12.57
CA ALA A 481 -12.81 28.91 -13.50
C ALA A 481 -13.42 27.64 -14.15
N SER A 482 -14.68 27.31 -13.86
CA SER A 482 -15.40 26.13 -14.37
C SER A 482 -15.40 26.02 -15.90
N SER A 483 -15.42 27.15 -16.62
CA SER A 483 -15.36 27.21 -18.10
C SER A 483 -13.97 27.53 -18.66
N GLN A 484 -12.91 27.37 -17.85
CA GLN A 484 -11.53 27.72 -18.19
C GLN A 484 -10.57 26.56 -17.90
N LEU A 485 -10.68 25.96 -16.72
CA LEU A 485 -9.87 24.82 -16.27
C LEU A 485 -10.59 23.50 -16.50
N ASP A 486 -9.82 22.49 -16.90
CA ASP A 486 -10.21 21.07 -16.95
C ASP A 486 -10.60 20.54 -15.54
N TYR A 487 -11.16 19.34 -15.46
CA TYR A 487 -11.41 18.65 -14.19
C TYR A 487 -10.09 18.28 -13.50
N PRO A 488 -10.04 18.19 -12.16
CA PRO A 488 -8.81 17.82 -11.47
C PRO A 488 -8.49 16.32 -11.55
N SER A 489 -7.21 15.98 -11.42
CA SER A 489 -6.76 14.59 -11.40
C SER A 489 -6.96 13.97 -10.01
N LEU A 490 -7.08 12.64 -9.95
CA LEU A 490 -7.15 11.89 -8.69
C LEU A 490 -5.94 12.14 -7.77
N ALA A 491 -4.76 12.40 -8.36
CA ALA A 491 -3.55 12.75 -7.62
C ALA A 491 -3.64 14.15 -6.99
N LEU A 492 -4.08 15.16 -7.74
CA LEU A 492 -4.28 16.53 -7.23
C LEU A 492 -5.37 16.57 -6.15
N LEU A 493 -6.44 15.79 -6.31
CA LEU A 493 -7.46 15.58 -5.28
C LEU A 493 -6.86 14.96 -4.01
N GLY A 494 -6.08 13.88 -4.14
CA GLY A 494 -5.42 13.23 -3.00
C GLY A 494 -4.45 14.14 -2.26
N GLU A 495 -3.63 14.88 -3.01
CA GLU A 495 -2.70 15.90 -2.49
C GLU A 495 -3.47 16.97 -1.68
N LYS A 496 -4.46 17.63 -2.29
CA LYS A 496 -5.17 18.75 -1.64
C LYS A 496 -6.17 18.31 -0.56
N LEU A 497 -6.64 17.06 -0.55
CA LEU A 497 -7.38 16.53 0.60
C LEU A 497 -6.43 16.25 1.78
N ALA A 498 -5.25 15.70 1.53
CA ALA A 498 -4.26 15.37 2.56
C ALA A 498 -3.52 16.60 3.14
N GLU A 499 -3.20 17.60 2.30
CA GLU A 499 -2.69 18.92 2.74
C GLU A 499 -3.67 19.55 3.75
N ASN A 500 -4.96 19.48 3.44
CA ASN A 500 -6.02 20.22 4.14
C ASN A 500 -6.72 19.40 5.24
N ASN A 501 -6.24 18.19 5.54
CA ASN A 501 -6.82 17.28 6.55
C ASN A 501 -8.29 16.90 6.33
N ILE A 502 -8.73 16.77 5.08
CA ILE A 502 -10.15 16.53 4.74
C ILE A 502 -10.41 15.05 4.47
N HIS A 503 -11.28 14.45 5.27
CA HIS A 503 -11.81 13.11 5.02
C HIS A 503 -13.00 13.19 4.07
N LEU A 504 -12.79 12.79 2.82
CA LEU A 504 -13.85 12.66 1.82
C LEU A 504 -14.62 11.34 2.01
N ILE A 505 -15.93 11.46 2.13
CA ILE A 505 -16.88 10.36 2.30
C ILE A 505 -17.75 10.30 1.03
N PHE A 506 -17.50 9.31 0.17
CA PHE A 506 -18.34 9.04 -1.00
C PHE A 506 -19.61 8.30 -0.55
N ALA A 507 -20.72 9.02 -0.43
CA ALA A 507 -22.04 8.45 -0.20
C ALA A 507 -22.76 8.34 -1.54
N VAL A 508 -22.69 7.15 -2.15
CA VAL A 508 -23.09 6.95 -3.57
C VAL A 508 -24.02 5.75 -3.73
N THR A 509 -24.86 5.77 -4.78
CA THR A 509 -25.83 4.69 -4.99
C THR A 509 -25.18 3.35 -5.29
N LYS A 510 -25.91 2.26 -5.02
CA LYS A 510 -25.43 0.87 -5.12
C LYS A 510 -24.86 0.50 -6.49
N SER A 511 -25.32 1.14 -7.58
CA SER A 511 -24.79 0.98 -8.94
C SER A 511 -23.33 1.41 -9.05
N HIS A 512 -22.97 2.56 -8.44
CA HIS A 512 -21.67 3.19 -8.62
C HIS A 512 -20.69 2.94 -7.46
N TYR A 513 -21.14 2.30 -6.38
CA TYR A 513 -20.30 1.90 -5.24
C TYR A 513 -18.96 1.26 -5.65
N VAL A 514 -18.92 0.39 -6.66
CA VAL A 514 -17.68 -0.28 -7.09
C VAL A 514 -16.68 0.69 -7.73
N LEU A 515 -17.16 1.68 -8.51
CA LEU A 515 -16.31 2.70 -9.12
C LEU A 515 -15.66 3.58 -8.03
N TYR A 516 -16.47 4.15 -7.15
CA TYR A 516 -15.97 4.97 -6.05
C TYR A 516 -15.13 4.16 -5.05
N LYS A 517 -15.41 2.86 -4.86
CA LYS A 517 -14.55 1.98 -4.08
C LYS A 517 -13.15 1.85 -4.66
N ASN A 518 -13.01 1.81 -5.99
CA ASN A 518 -11.69 1.83 -6.64
C ASN A 518 -10.98 3.17 -6.44
N PHE A 519 -11.69 4.31 -6.47
CA PHE A 519 -11.09 5.61 -6.10
C PHE A 519 -10.57 5.65 -4.66
N THR A 520 -11.20 4.94 -3.69
CA THR A 520 -10.67 4.86 -2.31
C THR A 520 -9.33 4.11 -2.17
N ALA A 521 -8.86 3.41 -3.21
CA ALA A 521 -7.51 2.84 -3.26
C ALA A 521 -6.45 3.84 -3.78
N LEU A 522 -6.90 4.91 -4.47
CA LEU A 522 -6.04 5.91 -5.11
C LEU A 522 -6.00 7.24 -4.33
N ILE A 523 -7.05 7.55 -3.56
CA ILE A 523 -7.15 8.74 -2.72
C ILE A 523 -7.10 8.31 -1.24
N PRO A 524 -5.97 8.50 -0.53
CA PRO A 524 -5.84 8.16 0.89
C PRO A 524 -6.81 8.92 1.79
N GLY A 525 -7.14 8.35 2.95
CA GLY A 525 -8.01 8.99 3.95
C GLY A 525 -9.50 9.05 3.59
N THR A 526 -9.90 8.49 2.45
CA THR A 526 -11.28 8.47 1.96
C THR A 526 -12.06 7.22 2.37
N THR A 527 -13.40 7.32 2.35
CA THR A 527 -14.31 6.19 2.57
C THR A 527 -15.44 6.18 1.54
N VAL A 528 -16.08 5.03 1.33
CA VAL A 528 -17.24 4.88 0.46
C VAL A 528 -18.34 4.10 1.17
N GLU A 529 -19.57 4.57 1.06
CA GLU A 529 -20.76 4.02 1.71
C GLU A 529 -21.94 4.01 0.73
N ILE A 530 -22.86 3.06 0.90
CA ILE A 530 -23.97 2.85 -0.03
C ILE A 530 -25.15 3.74 0.35
N LEU A 531 -25.39 4.78 -0.44
CA LEU A 531 -26.57 5.64 -0.34
C LEU A 531 -27.82 4.88 -0.84
N HIS A 532 -28.91 5.01 -0.12
CA HIS A 532 -30.24 4.61 -0.62
C HIS A 532 -30.71 5.59 -1.71
N LYS A 533 -31.61 5.15 -2.60
CA LYS A 533 -32.18 5.99 -3.68
C LYS A 533 -33.03 7.19 -3.22
N ASP A 534 -33.17 7.38 -1.92
CA ASP A 534 -33.97 8.43 -1.29
C ASP A 534 -33.18 9.12 -0.15
N SER A 535 -31.87 8.94 -0.13
CA SER A 535 -30.91 9.39 0.89
C SER A 535 -31.25 9.05 2.35
N LYS A 536 -32.29 8.28 2.67
CA LYS A 536 -32.82 8.16 4.06
C LYS A 536 -31.81 7.60 5.07
N ASN A 537 -30.81 6.85 4.62
CA ASN A 537 -29.77 6.27 5.47
C ASN A 537 -28.54 7.18 5.70
N ILE A 538 -28.47 8.36 5.06
CA ILE A 538 -27.25 9.21 5.04
C ILE A 538 -26.69 9.56 6.43
N ILE A 539 -27.52 9.76 7.45
CA ILE A 539 -27.07 10.05 8.82
C ILE A 539 -26.32 8.83 9.42
N GLU A 540 -26.84 7.62 9.19
CA GLU A 540 -26.20 6.38 9.63
C GLU A 540 -24.87 6.16 8.89
N LEU A 541 -24.81 6.51 7.59
CA LEU A 541 -23.57 6.47 6.81
C LEU A 541 -22.52 7.44 7.35
N ILE A 542 -22.90 8.68 7.67
CA ILE A 542 -22.00 9.70 8.24
C ILE A 542 -21.45 9.24 9.59
N VAL A 543 -22.32 8.79 10.50
CA VAL A 543 -21.92 8.29 11.83
C VAL A 543 -21.01 7.05 11.70
N LYS A 544 -21.32 6.13 10.78
CA LYS A 544 -20.51 4.94 10.50
C LYS A 544 -19.15 5.32 9.90
N ALA A 545 -19.10 6.26 8.95
CA ALA A 545 -17.88 6.74 8.33
C ALA A 545 -16.99 7.45 9.35
N TYR A 546 -17.53 8.36 10.16
CA TYR A 546 -16.81 9.00 11.27
C TYR A 546 -16.21 7.96 12.22
N ASN A 547 -16.98 6.97 12.68
CA ASN A 547 -16.47 5.90 13.53
C ASN A 547 -15.43 5.00 12.82
N SER A 548 -15.52 4.82 11.50
CA SER A 548 -14.54 4.08 10.69
C SER A 548 -13.23 4.86 10.44
N ILE A 549 -13.29 6.19 10.42
CA ILE A 549 -12.12 7.07 10.40
C ILE A 549 -11.47 7.06 11.80
N ARG A 550 -12.27 7.29 12.85
CA ARG A 550 -11.82 7.28 14.25
C ARG A 550 -11.43 5.90 14.80
N SER A 551 -11.68 4.79 14.10
CA SER A 551 -11.15 3.47 14.48
C SER A 551 -9.72 3.19 13.99
N LYS A 552 -9.06 4.15 13.33
CA LYS A 552 -7.74 3.98 12.71
C LYS A 552 -6.80 5.12 13.06
N VAL A 553 -5.51 4.81 13.08
CA VAL A 553 -4.41 5.79 13.07
C VAL A 553 -3.33 5.26 12.12
N GLU A 554 -2.97 6.04 11.11
CA GLU A 554 -1.82 5.77 10.23
C GLU A 554 -0.89 6.98 10.22
N LEU A 555 0.42 6.74 10.32
CA LEU A 555 1.43 7.79 10.17
C LEU A 555 1.76 8.02 8.70
N THR A 556 1.78 9.29 8.31
CA THR A 556 2.30 9.79 7.03
C THR A 556 3.59 10.55 7.27
N VAL A 557 4.45 10.59 6.25
CA VAL A 557 5.72 11.33 6.26
C VAL A 557 5.67 12.34 5.13
N TRP A 558 6.08 13.57 5.43
CA TRP A 558 6.14 14.70 4.51
C TRP A 558 7.56 15.26 4.51
N ASP A 559 8.01 15.79 3.37
CA ASP A 559 9.30 16.48 3.22
C ASP A 559 10.53 15.61 3.60
N SER A 560 10.42 14.29 3.44
CA SER A 560 11.51 13.34 3.70
C SER A 560 12.63 13.51 2.66
N PRO A 561 13.90 13.68 3.09
CA PRO A 561 15.06 13.52 2.20
C PRO A 561 15.08 12.12 1.57
N GLU A 562 15.68 12.00 0.39
CA GLU A 562 15.92 10.70 -0.27
C GLU A 562 17.06 9.93 0.43
N ASP A 563 17.97 10.67 1.07
CA ASP A 563 19.15 10.18 1.81
C ASP A 563 18.83 9.55 3.17
N ILE A 564 17.56 9.36 3.54
CA ILE A 564 17.18 8.69 4.79
C ILE A 564 16.35 7.41 4.58
N GLY A 565 16.70 6.37 5.33
CA GLY A 565 15.88 5.19 5.54
C GLY A 565 14.98 5.38 6.76
N LEU A 566 13.67 5.27 6.58
CA LEU A 566 12.68 5.26 7.66
C LEU A 566 12.06 3.87 7.83
N THR A 567 12.07 3.36 9.06
CA THR A 567 11.42 2.10 9.42
C THR A 567 10.50 2.29 10.62
N PHE A 568 9.32 1.68 10.58
CA PHE A 568 8.25 1.86 11.56
C PHE A 568 7.93 0.55 12.25
N THR A 569 7.71 0.59 13.56
CA THR A 569 7.15 -0.51 14.35
C THR A 569 5.94 0.01 15.12
N ALA A 570 4.75 -0.51 14.84
CA ALA A 570 3.54 -0.11 15.55
C ALA A 570 3.31 -0.95 16.81
N THR A 571 2.84 -0.33 17.89
CA THR A 571 2.30 -1.00 19.08
C THR A 571 0.85 -0.55 19.27
N CYS A 572 -0.09 -1.48 19.11
CA CYS A 572 -1.53 -1.22 19.15
C CYS A 572 -2.14 -1.64 20.52
N GLN A 573 -3.47 -1.72 20.64
CA GLN A 573 -4.16 -1.97 21.93
C GLN A 573 -3.94 -3.37 22.52
N ASP A 574 -3.42 -4.30 21.73
CA ASP A 574 -2.99 -5.65 22.17
C ASP A 574 -1.64 -5.64 22.92
N GLY A 575 -0.91 -4.52 22.88
CA GLY A 575 0.46 -4.42 23.42
C GLY A 575 1.51 -5.18 22.60
N LEU A 576 1.13 -5.73 21.43
CA LEU A 576 2.05 -6.42 20.53
C LEU A 576 2.75 -5.40 19.62
N SER A 577 4.01 -5.67 19.32
CA SER A 577 4.80 -4.85 18.40
C SER A 577 4.84 -5.46 17.01
N TYR A 578 4.53 -4.65 16.00
CA TYR A 578 4.39 -5.03 14.60
C TYR A 578 5.45 -4.32 13.74
N PRO A 579 6.61 -4.97 13.47
CA PRO A 579 7.66 -4.40 12.63
C PRO A 579 7.19 -4.18 11.19
N GLY A 580 7.63 -3.08 10.58
CA GLY A 580 7.21 -2.65 9.23
C GLY A 580 5.81 -2.01 9.17
N LEU A 581 5.06 -1.99 10.27
CA LEU A 581 3.69 -1.46 10.31
C LEU A 581 3.68 -0.01 10.80
N ARG A 582 3.03 0.88 10.02
CA ARG A 582 2.83 2.31 10.35
C ARG A 582 1.38 2.69 10.69
N LYS A 583 0.51 1.69 10.88
CA LYS A 583 -0.94 1.86 11.11
C LYS A 583 -1.47 0.93 12.21
N CYS A 584 -2.41 1.42 13.01
CA CYS A 584 -3.25 0.63 13.91
C CYS A 584 -4.73 0.77 13.51
N GLY A 585 -5.51 -0.29 13.71
CA GLY A 585 -6.95 -0.35 13.45
C GLY A 585 -7.74 -0.84 14.66
N ASP A 586 -9.07 -0.93 14.50
CA ASP A 586 -10.05 -1.33 15.52
C ASP A 586 -9.94 -0.56 16.87
N LEU A 587 -9.46 0.68 16.79
CA LEU A 587 -9.32 1.60 17.92
C LEU A 587 -10.67 2.18 18.35
N LYS A 588 -10.73 2.65 19.59
CA LYS A 588 -11.84 3.42 20.16
C LYS A 588 -11.42 4.87 20.41
N ILE A 589 -12.41 5.74 20.51
CA ILE A 589 -12.19 7.11 20.99
C ILE A 589 -11.70 7.03 22.45
N GLY A 590 -10.65 7.76 22.79
CA GLY A 590 -9.92 7.70 24.05
C GLY A 590 -8.60 6.91 23.98
N ASP A 591 -8.46 5.98 23.03
CA ASP A 591 -7.30 5.07 22.91
C ASP A 591 -6.01 5.81 22.53
N THR A 592 -4.88 5.27 22.98
CA THR A 592 -3.53 5.75 22.65
C THR A 592 -2.71 4.61 22.05
N VAL A 593 -2.09 4.85 20.90
CA VAL A 593 -1.16 3.92 20.23
C VAL A 593 0.24 4.51 20.21
N SER A 594 1.27 3.69 20.03
CA SER A 594 2.63 4.18 19.87
C SER A 594 3.35 3.56 18.69
N PHE A 595 4.21 4.33 18.04
CA PHE A 595 5.06 3.90 16.96
C PHE A 595 6.52 4.15 17.35
N GLU A 596 7.38 3.15 17.22
CA GLU A 596 8.82 3.37 17.20
C GLU A 596 9.23 3.66 15.75
N VAL A 597 9.91 4.78 15.55
CA VAL A 597 10.44 5.22 14.26
C VAL A 597 11.96 5.10 14.35
N SER A 598 12.55 4.23 13.53
CA SER A 598 14.00 4.12 13.40
C SER A 598 14.46 4.74 12.08
N VAL A 599 15.49 5.57 12.19
CA VAL A 599 16.04 6.42 11.13
C VAL A 599 17.50 6.05 10.88
N GLU A 600 17.86 5.99 9.60
CA GLU A 600 19.21 5.70 9.10
C GLU A 600 19.58 6.75 8.06
N ALA A 601 20.77 7.35 8.14
CA ALA A 601 21.32 8.13 7.03
C ALA A 601 21.98 7.20 6.02
N ARG A 602 21.64 7.32 4.73
CA ARG A 602 22.19 6.53 3.62
C ARG A 602 23.52 7.06 3.11
N GLY A 603 23.76 8.36 3.27
CA GLY A 603 24.95 9.07 2.82
C GLY A 603 25.09 10.44 3.49
N CYS A 604 25.88 11.32 2.88
CA CYS A 604 26.19 12.66 3.37
C CYS A 604 25.81 13.73 2.33
N PRO A 605 24.73 14.52 2.57
CA PRO A 605 24.46 15.71 1.78
C PRO A 605 25.47 16.83 2.11
N ALA A 606 25.53 17.86 1.26
CA ALA A 606 26.42 19.02 1.44
C ALA A 606 25.99 19.90 2.63
N GLU A 607 26.93 20.67 3.20
CA GLU A 607 26.73 21.35 4.49
C GLU A 607 25.58 22.39 4.53
N ASP A 608 25.24 23.01 3.39
CA ASP A 608 24.21 24.07 3.33
C ASP A 608 22.76 23.58 3.55
N THR A 609 22.50 22.26 3.53
CA THR A 609 21.13 21.73 3.63
C THR A 609 20.75 21.26 5.04
N SER A 610 20.10 22.15 5.80
CA SER A 610 19.40 21.77 7.04
C SER A 610 18.13 20.96 6.73
N HIS A 611 18.21 19.63 6.82
CA HIS A 611 17.07 18.76 6.52
C HIS A 611 16.09 18.68 7.70
N VAL A 612 14.83 19.06 7.44
CA VAL A 612 13.70 18.91 8.37
C VAL A 612 12.58 18.19 7.64
N PHE A 613 12.06 17.11 8.24
CA PHE A 613 10.93 16.36 7.72
C PHE A 613 9.82 16.24 8.77
N THR A 614 8.60 15.95 8.33
CA THR A 614 7.41 16.02 9.18
C THR A 614 6.69 14.67 9.25
N ILE A 615 6.50 14.14 10.46
CA ILE A 615 5.67 12.96 10.72
C ILE A 615 4.28 13.43 11.18
N LYS A 616 3.22 12.97 10.52
CA LYS A 616 1.84 13.45 10.72
C LYS A 616 0.85 12.29 10.71
N PRO A 617 -0.01 12.11 11.73
CA PRO A 617 -1.10 11.13 11.66
C PRO A 617 -2.14 11.58 10.63
N ALA A 618 -2.58 10.68 9.76
CA ALA A 618 -3.51 11.00 8.67
C ALA A 618 -4.83 11.58 9.20
N GLY A 619 -5.16 12.82 8.82
CA GLY A 619 -6.37 13.54 9.26
C GLY A 619 -6.23 14.36 10.55
N PHE A 620 -5.06 14.38 11.20
CA PHE A 620 -4.83 15.12 12.44
C PHE A 620 -4.17 16.49 12.15
N ARG A 621 -4.49 17.50 12.98
CA ARG A 621 -3.80 18.81 12.94
C ARG A 621 -2.32 18.66 13.27
N ASP A 622 -2.05 17.97 14.38
CA ASP A 622 -0.73 18.02 15.02
C ASP A 622 0.32 17.21 14.27
N THR A 623 1.54 17.73 14.30
CA THR A 623 2.71 17.15 13.63
C THR A 623 3.86 16.94 14.62
N LEU A 624 4.76 16.03 14.24
CA LEU A 624 6.08 15.90 14.81
C LEU A 624 7.10 16.38 13.77
N GLU A 625 7.75 17.49 14.07
CA GLU A 625 8.88 18.01 13.31
C GLU A 625 10.16 17.24 13.69
N VAL A 626 10.87 16.71 12.70
CA VAL A 626 12.13 15.97 12.90
C VAL A 626 13.25 16.69 12.14
N ALA A 627 14.14 17.35 12.89
CA ALA A 627 15.33 17.99 12.35
C ALA A 627 16.50 17.00 12.33
N ILE A 628 17.29 17.01 11.25
CA ILE A 628 18.44 16.12 11.06
C ILE A 628 19.73 16.93 10.97
N THR A 629 20.79 16.41 11.60
CA THR A 629 22.18 16.82 11.42
C THR A 629 22.99 15.60 11.03
N TYR A 630 23.81 15.70 9.97
CA TYR A 630 24.60 14.60 9.45
C TYR A 630 26.05 14.70 9.97
N ASN A 631 26.48 13.72 10.75
CA ASN A 631 27.82 13.66 11.35
C ASN A 631 28.78 12.96 10.38
N CYS A 632 29.18 13.69 9.34
CA CYS A 632 30.03 13.20 8.26
C CYS A 632 31.52 13.52 8.47
N LEU A 633 31.81 14.71 9.02
CA LEU A 633 33.17 15.17 9.33
C LEU A 633 33.69 14.58 10.65
N CYS A 634 35.00 14.36 10.72
CA CYS A 634 35.68 14.02 11.96
C CYS A 634 35.92 15.23 12.87
N GLY A 635 36.13 15.02 14.18
CA GLY A 635 36.50 16.11 15.09
C GLY A 635 37.88 16.69 14.75
N CYS A 636 38.82 15.84 14.37
CA CYS A 636 40.20 16.20 14.03
C CYS A 636 40.38 17.01 12.74
N THR A 637 39.43 17.03 11.79
CA THR A 637 39.56 17.82 10.55
C THR A 637 39.36 19.31 10.82
N GLY A 638 38.55 19.68 11.83
CA GLY A 638 38.47 21.05 12.36
C GLY A 638 39.73 21.54 13.10
N HIS A 639 40.79 20.73 13.14
CA HIS A 639 42.09 21.04 13.75
C HIS A 639 43.26 20.85 12.76
N ALA A 640 42.99 20.95 11.46
CA ALA A 640 44.02 20.89 10.42
C ALA A 640 45.09 22.00 10.59
N GLU A 641 46.35 21.61 10.51
CA GLU A 641 47.52 22.51 10.57
C GLU A 641 48.06 22.72 9.13
N PRO A 642 47.71 23.83 8.43
CA PRO A 642 48.26 24.11 7.11
C PRO A 642 49.75 24.46 7.18
N ALA A 643 50.53 24.02 6.17
CA ALA A 643 52.00 24.14 6.14
C ALA A 643 52.69 23.60 7.41
N SER A 644 52.19 22.48 7.97
CA SER A 644 52.71 21.93 9.22
C SER A 644 54.13 21.40 9.06
N SER A 645 54.99 21.67 10.03
CA SER A 645 56.35 21.13 10.09
C SER A 645 56.39 19.60 10.22
N LYS A 646 55.26 18.96 10.59
CA LYS A 646 55.06 17.51 10.56
C LYS A 646 55.04 16.95 9.14
N CYS A 647 54.62 17.78 8.18
CA CYS A 647 54.49 17.50 6.75
C CYS A 647 55.57 18.27 5.95
N SER A 648 56.78 18.37 6.52
CA SER A 648 57.93 19.08 5.95
C SER A 648 57.70 20.58 5.65
N SER A 649 56.58 21.16 6.10
CA SER A 649 56.04 22.48 5.72
C SER A 649 55.49 22.57 4.28
N ASN A 650 55.37 21.43 3.57
CA ASN A 650 54.93 21.30 2.18
C ASN A 650 53.59 20.52 2.10
N GLY A 651 52.69 20.81 3.04
CA GLY A 651 51.39 20.17 3.14
C GLY A 651 50.65 20.51 4.43
N THR A 652 49.39 20.07 4.48
CA THR A 652 48.49 20.24 5.63
C THR A 652 48.47 18.98 6.47
N TYR A 653 48.64 19.11 7.80
CA TYR A 653 48.49 17.99 8.72
C TYR A 653 47.06 17.91 9.25
N ALA A 654 46.35 16.82 8.96
CA ALA A 654 44.98 16.60 9.39
C ALA A 654 44.78 15.15 9.86
N CYS A 655 44.04 14.96 10.96
CA CYS A 655 43.59 13.64 11.43
C CYS A 655 44.64 12.51 11.50
N GLY A 656 45.93 12.79 11.73
CA GLY A 656 46.98 11.75 11.76
C GLY A 656 47.76 11.56 10.45
N LEU A 657 47.44 12.34 9.41
CA LEU A 657 48.02 12.25 8.08
C LEU A 657 48.54 13.61 7.59
N CYS A 658 49.37 13.55 6.56
CA CYS A 658 49.79 14.71 5.77
C CYS A 658 49.09 14.66 4.42
N GLU A 659 48.39 15.74 4.07
CA GLU A 659 47.86 16.03 2.75
C GLU A 659 48.84 16.99 2.06
N CYS A 660 49.57 16.51 1.06
CA CYS A 660 50.71 17.23 0.51
C CYS A 660 50.31 18.29 -0.52
N ASP A 661 51.05 19.39 -0.54
CA ASP A 661 50.89 20.42 -1.57
C ASP A 661 51.25 19.85 -2.95
N ALA A 662 50.61 20.36 -4.02
CA ALA A 662 50.82 19.87 -5.37
C ALA A 662 52.30 19.93 -5.79
N GLY A 663 52.84 18.78 -6.22
CA GLY A 663 54.27 18.59 -6.47
C GLY A 663 55.06 17.98 -5.31
N TYR A 664 54.41 17.61 -4.19
CA TYR A 664 55.05 16.89 -3.07
C TYR A 664 54.39 15.54 -2.75
N LEU A 665 55.21 14.57 -2.34
CA LEU A 665 54.85 13.16 -2.12
C LEU A 665 55.51 12.61 -0.85
N GLY A 666 55.00 11.47 -0.37
CA GLY A 666 55.49 10.76 0.81
C GLY A 666 54.66 11.00 2.07
N ALA A 667 54.87 10.18 3.10
CA ALA A 667 54.03 10.16 4.31
C ALA A 667 54.18 11.42 5.19
N ARG A 668 55.15 12.29 4.89
CA ARG A 668 55.41 13.60 5.48
C ARG A 668 55.74 14.67 4.42
N CYS A 669 55.33 14.46 3.18
CA CYS A 669 55.60 15.36 2.05
C CYS A 669 57.11 15.63 1.85
N GLU A 670 57.93 14.61 2.10
CA GLU A 670 59.39 14.68 2.11
C GLU A 670 60.05 14.61 0.72
N CYS A 671 59.30 14.25 -0.32
CA CYS A 671 59.77 14.15 -1.71
C CYS A 671 59.13 15.20 -2.61
N GLU A 672 59.90 15.75 -3.54
CA GLU A 672 59.43 16.60 -4.64
C GLU A 672 59.14 15.73 -5.89
N GLU A 673 58.08 16.04 -6.63
CA GLU A 673 57.61 15.25 -7.76
C GLU A 673 58.60 15.31 -8.94
N GLY A 674 59.01 14.13 -9.44
CA GLY A 674 60.06 14.02 -10.46
C GLY A 674 61.50 14.16 -9.93
N ALA A 675 61.72 14.41 -8.64
CA ALA A 675 63.06 14.41 -8.05
C ALA A 675 63.63 12.97 -7.97
N GLY A 676 64.65 12.69 -8.78
CA GLY A 676 65.26 11.37 -8.94
C GLY A 676 66.10 10.89 -7.76
N GLY A 677 65.46 10.57 -6.63
CA GLY A 677 66.04 9.75 -5.57
C GLY A 677 66.18 8.27 -5.96
N GLU A 678 66.79 7.45 -5.10
CA GLU A 678 66.91 6.00 -5.33
C GLU A 678 65.57 5.27 -5.12
N THR A 679 64.67 5.38 -6.11
CA THR A 679 63.38 4.67 -6.12
C THR A 679 63.60 3.16 -6.12
N GLN A 680 63.08 2.46 -5.11
CA GLN A 680 63.13 1.00 -5.01
C GLN A 680 61.90 0.37 -5.70
N PRO A 681 62.02 -0.23 -6.90
CA PRO A 681 60.86 -0.65 -7.71
C PRO A 681 60.11 -1.89 -7.19
N GLY A 682 60.49 -2.37 -5.99
CA GLY A 682 59.79 -3.39 -5.23
C GLY A 682 58.73 -2.82 -4.28
N LEU A 683 58.85 -1.57 -3.81
CA LEU A 683 57.83 -0.97 -2.93
C LEU A 683 56.58 -0.52 -3.69
N CYS A 684 56.71 -0.11 -4.96
CA CYS A 684 55.60 0.21 -5.85
C CYS A 684 55.00 -1.01 -6.58
N ARG A 685 55.12 -2.22 -6.01
CA ARG A 685 54.72 -3.46 -6.66
C ARG A 685 54.05 -4.43 -5.68
N GLU A 686 52.78 -4.70 -5.91
CA GLU A 686 51.94 -5.60 -5.11
C GLU A 686 52.54 -7.00 -4.87
N VAL A 687 53.07 -7.63 -5.94
CA VAL A 687 53.72 -8.96 -5.91
C VAL A 687 54.82 -9.03 -6.97
N GLU A 688 55.91 -9.76 -6.72
CA GLU A 688 56.91 -10.08 -7.73
C GLU A 688 56.27 -10.68 -9.00
N GLY A 689 56.66 -10.18 -10.17
CA GLY A 689 56.09 -10.58 -11.46
C GLY A 689 54.90 -9.72 -11.96
N LYS A 690 54.16 -9.02 -11.07
CA LYS A 690 53.23 -7.96 -11.52
C LYS A 690 53.99 -6.73 -12.01
N PRO A 691 53.43 -5.91 -12.93
CA PRO A 691 54.01 -4.61 -13.30
C PRO A 691 54.02 -3.64 -12.12
N VAL A 692 54.93 -2.67 -12.14
CA VAL A 692 54.97 -1.55 -11.19
C VAL A 692 53.70 -0.71 -11.37
N CYS A 693 53.08 -0.28 -10.25
CA CYS A 693 51.84 0.50 -10.24
C CYS A 693 50.74 -0.05 -11.16
N SER A 694 50.60 -1.38 -11.22
CA SER A 694 49.69 -2.13 -12.09
C SER A 694 49.77 -1.78 -13.60
N GLY A 695 50.81 -1.07 -14.04
CA GLY A 695 50.89 -0.49 -15.39
C GLY A 695 49.95 0.71 -15.63
N ARG A 696 49.31 1.24 -14.57
CA ARG A 696 48.35 2.36 -14.62
C ARG A 696 48.80 3.59 -13.83
N GLY A 697 50.10 3.68 -13.54
CA GLY A 697 50.74 4.82 -12.90
C GLY A 697 52.26 4.75 -12.98
N GLU A 698 52.93 5.75 -12.40
CA GLU A 698 54.38 5.84 -12.24
C GLU A 698 54.77 5.72 -10.76
N CYS A 699 55.99 5.27 -10.48
CA CYS A 699 56.51 5.05 -9.13
C CYS A 699 57.43 6.20 -8.71
N SER A 700 56.93 7.08 -7.85
CA SER A 700 57.63 8.28 -7.34
C SER A 700 57.69 8.23 -5.82
N CYS A 701 58.85 8.52 -5.22
CA CYS A 701 59.05 8.45 -3.76
C CYS A 701 58.66 7.07 -3.12
N ASN A 702 58.82 5.97 -3.86
CA ASN A 702 58.38 4.61 -3.45
C ASN A 702 56.84 4.44 -3.29
N GLN A 703 56.05 5.38 -3.81
CA GLN A 703 54.59 5.32 -3.89
C GLN A 703 54.12 5.41 -5.36
N CYS A 704 52.93 4.92 -5.66
CA CYS A 704 52.36 5.01 -7.00
C CYS A 704 51.53 6.28 -7.19
N VAL A 705 51.79 6.98 -8.30
CA VAL A 705 50.99 8.10 -8.82
C VAL A 705 50.22 7.59 -10.03
N CYS A 706 48.89 7.58 -9.97
CA CYS A 706 48.04 6.97 -10.99
C CYS A 706 47.77 7.92 -12.16
N TYR A 707 47.64 7.37 -13.38
CA TYR A 707 47.33 8.19 -14.55
C TYR A 707 45.87 8.65 -14.57
N GLU A 708 45.64 9.88 -15.00
CA GLU A 708 44.30 10.40 -15.30
C GLU A 708 43.59 9.58 -16.39
N SER A 709 42.26 9.53 -16.33
CA SER A 709 41.43 8.73 -17.25
C SER A 709 40.13 9.46 -17.62
N GLU A 710 39.78 9.46 -18.90
CA GLU A 710 38.53 10.07 -19.41
C GLU A 710 37.25 9.32 -18.95
N PHE A 711 37.40 8.13 -18.34
CA PHE A 711 36.28 7.27 -17.95
C PHE A 711 35.88 7.36 -16.47
N GLY A 712 36.70 8.03 -15.66
CA GLY A 712 36.63 8.00 -14.19
C GLY A 712 38.03 7.77 -13.58
N ASN A 713 38.09 7.65 -12.26
CA ASN A 713 39.33 7.69 -11.49
C ASN A 713 40.03 6.32 -11.41
N ILE A 714 41.37 6.34 -11.38
CA ILE A 714 42.22 5.18 -11.10
C ILE A 714 42.92 5.44 -9.77
N TYR A 715 42.86 4.48 -8.84
CA TYR A 715 43.28 4.67 -7.45
C TYR A 715 43.79 3.38 -6.80
N GLY A 716 44.21 3.48 -5.54
CA GLY A 716 44.83 2.41 -4.76
C GLY A 716 46.36 2.52 -4.68
N PRO A 717 47.01 1.91 -3.67
CA PRO A 717 48.45 2.04 -3.43
C PRO A 717 49.33 1.52 -4.58
N PHE A 718 48.76 0.72 -5.49
CA PHE A 718 49.42 0.22 -6.70
C PHE A 718 48.63 0.57 -7.98
N CYS A 719 47.73 1.55 -7.94
CA CYS A 719 46.81 1.89 -9.04
C CYS A 719 45.99 0.67 -9.53
N GLU A 720 45.67 -0.23 -8.62
CA GLU A 720 44.98 -1.50 -8.85
C GLU A 720 43.46 -1.38 -8.91
N CYS A 721 42.88 -0.26 -8.47
CA CYS A 721 41.43 -0.01 -8.46
C CYS A 721 41.02 1.09 -9.45
N ASP A 722 39.75 1.06 -9.85
CA ASP A 722 39.07 2.10 -10.61
C ASP A 722 37.56 2.09 -10.33
N ASP A 723 36.89 3.21 -10.65
CA ASP A 723 35.47 3.47 -10.40
C ASP A 723 34.56 3.26 -11.63
N PHE A 724 35.09 2.70 -12.72
CA PHE A 724 34.36 2.57 -14.00
C PHE A 724 34.25 1.15 -14.57
N SER A 725 35.02 0.16 -14.09
CA SER A 725 35.04 -1.20 -14.66
C SER A 725 33.91 -2.14 -14.18
N CYS A 726 33.07 -1.73 -13.23
CA CYS A 726 32.06 -2.62 -12.64
C CYS A 726 30.93 -3.05 -13.60
N ALA A 727 30.14 -4.02 -13.14
CA ALA A 727 29.02 -4.59 -13.87
C ALA A 727 27.96 -3.54 -14.27
N ARG A 728 27.41 -3.69 -15.48
CA ARG A 728 26.38 -2.80 -16.04
C ARG A 728 25.09 -3.57 -16.31
N TYR A 729 23.95 -3.02 -15.89
CA TYR A 729 22.62 -3.57 -16.18
C TYR A 729 21.83 -2.57 -17.04
N LYS A 730 21.28 -3.04 -18.17
CA LYS A 730 20.62 -2.18 -19.19
C LYS A 730 21.48 -1.00 -19.67
N GLY A 731 22.81 -1.10 -19.56
CA GLY A 731 23.77 -0.05 -19.91
C GLY A 731 24.24 0.84 -18.75
N VAL A 732 23.54 0.84 -17.61
CA VAL A 732 23.87 1.67 -16.44
C VAL A 732 24.83 0.92 -15.50
N LEU A 733 25.90 1.59 -15.06
CA LEU A 733 26.84 1.07 -14.07
C LEU A 733 26.12 0.79 -12.74
N CYS A 734 26.30 -0.41 -12.19
CA CYS A 734 25.66 -0.82 -10.94
C CYS A 734 24.15 -0.53 -10.86
N SER A 735 23.46 -0.62 -12.00
CA SER A 735 22.03 -0.25 -12.20
C SER A 735 21.63 1.19 -11.85
N GLY A 736 22.58 2.07 -11.49
CA GLY A 736 22.27 3.36 -10.85
C GLY A 736 21.85 3.23 -9.38
N HIS A 737 22.15 2.10 -8.75
CA HIS A 737 21.76 1.71 -7.39
C HIS A 737 22.95 1.18 -6.57
N GLY A 738 24.16 1.57 -6.95
CA GLY A 738 25.41 1.23 -6.29
C GLY A 738 26.56 2.06 -6.84
N GLU A 739 27.57 2.26 -6.02
CA GLU A 739 28.85 2.84 -6.44
C GLU A 739 29.78 1.74 -6.94
N CYS A 740 30.67 2.08 -7.87
CA CYS A 740 31.68 1.14 -8.38
C CYS A 740 32.99 1.33 -7.62
N HIS A 741 33.45 0.27 -6.94
CA HIS A 741 34.70 0.28 -6.19
C HIS A 741 35.55 -0.92 -6.57
N CYS A 742 36.68 -0.69 -7.24
CA CYS A 742 37.65 -1.71 -7.62
C CYS A 742 37.06 -2.90 -8.42
N GLY A 743 36.08 -2.62 -9.29
CA GLY A 743 35.38 -3.64 -10.09
C GLY A 743 34.15 -4.29 -9.43
N GLU A 744 33.92 -4.07 -8.13
CA GLU A 744 32.70 -4.51 -7.44
C GLU A 744 31.67 -3.37 -7.30
N CYS A 745 30.39 -3.67 -7.53
CA CYS A 745 29.30 -2.76 -7.22
C CYS A 745 28.95 -2.80 -5.72
N LYS A 746 29.17 -1.69 -5.01
CA LYS A 746 28.74 -1.48 -3.62
C LYS A 746 27.32 -0.90 -3.63
N CYS A 747 26.33 -1.76 -3.44
CA CYS A 747 24.93 -1.39 -3.59
C CYS A 747 24.44 -0.42 -2.51
N HIS A 748 23.62 0.56 -2.91
CA HIS A 748 22.97 1.49 -2.00
C HIS A 748 21.99 0.73 -1.08
N THR A 749 21.82 1.22 0.16
CA THR A 749 20.94 0.58 1.16
C THR A 749 19.50 0.47 0.65
N GLY A 750 19.10 -0.76 0.33
CA GLY A 750 17.85 -1.08 -0.36
C GLY A 750 18.03 -1.99 -1.58
N TYR A 751 19.26 -2.26 -2.03
CA TYR A 751 19.56 -3.06 -3.21
C TYR A 751 20.63 -4.13 -2.95
N ILE A 752 20.56 -5.24 -3.70
CA ILE A 752 21.48 -6.40 -3.61
C ILE A 752 21.79 -6.99 -5.00
N GLY A 753 22.77 -7.88 -5.02
CA GLY A 753 23.27 -8.59 -6.21
C GLY A 753 24.41 -7.84 -6.91
N ASP A 754 25.21 -8.57 -7.69
CA ASP A 754 26.51 -8.14 -8.23
C ASP A 754 26.48 -6.89 -9.14
N ASN A 755 25.28 -6.44 -9.51
CA ASN A 755 25.01 -5.24 -10.32
C ASN A 755 23.90 -4.35 -9.70
N CYS A 756 23.51 -4.59 -8.45
CA CYS A 756 22.51 -3.86 -7.67
C CYS A 756 21.11 -3.73 -8.30
N ASN A 757 20.72 -4.68 -9.17
CA ASN A 757 19.43 -4.61 -9.86
C ASN A 757 18.21 -5.09 -9.03
N CYS A 758 18.44 -5.63 -7.83
CA CYS A 758 17.42 -6.34 -7.04
C CYS A 758 17.12 -5.57 -5.75
N SER A 759 15.90 -5.00 -5.65
CA SER A 759 15.47 -4.28 -4.44
C SER A 759 15.16 -5.25 -3.28
N THR A 760 15.57 -4.87 -2.07
CA THR A 760 15.22 -5.56 -0.81
C THR A 760 13.90 -5.08 -0.21
N GLU A 761 13.21 -4.11 -0.83
CA GLU A 761 11.91 -3.65 -0.35
C GLU A 761 10.85 -4.74 -0.50
N THR A 762 10.22 -5.11 0.60
CA THR A 762 9.21 -6.19 0.64
C THR A 762 7.78 -5.66 0.60
N ALA A 763 7.56 -4.35 0.54
CA ALA A 763 6.23 -3.73 0.61
C ALA A 763 5.27 -4.25 -0.48
N GLY A 764 5.74 -4.37 -1.73
CA GLY A 764 4.98 -4.95 -2.84
C GLY A 764 4.74 -6.47 -2.75
N CYS A 765 5.35 -7.15 -1.78
CA CYS A 765 5.15 -8.57 -1.51
C CYS A 765 4.21 -8.85 -0.33
N VAL A 766 3.79 -7.85 0.45
CA VAL A 766 2.91 -8.06 1.61
C VAL A 766 1.46 -8.03 1.17
N SER A 767 0.78 -9.16 1.35
CA SER A 767 -0.65 -9.32 1.06
C SER A 767 -1.54 -8.50 2.00
N SER A 768 -2.83 -8.34 1.68
CA SER A 768 -3.84 -7.70 2.53
C SER A 768 -3.86 -8.25 3.96
N ASP A 769 -3.54 -9.53 4.08
CA ASP A 769 -3.59 -10.32 5.31
C ASP A 769 -2.31 -10.18 6.15
N GLY A 770 -1.41 -9.27 5.77
CA GLY A 770 -0.10 -9.03 6.41
C GLY A 770 0.94 -10.11 6.12
N GLN A 771 0.59 -11.18 5.43
CA GLN A 771 1.51 -12.27 5.09
C GLN A 771 2.30 -11.98 3.80
N MET A 772 3.60 -12.25 3.83
CA MET A 772 4.45 -12.16 2.65
C MET A 772 4.01 -13.21 1.63
N CYS A 773 3.70 -12.77 0.41
CA CYS A 773 3.21 -13.58 -0.70
C CYS A 773 2.04 -14.51 -0.30
N SER A 774 1.15 -14.03 0.58
CA SER A 774 0.00 -14.75 1.13
C SER A 774 0.35 -16.13 1.75
N GLY A 775 1.63 -16.33 2.14
CA GLY A 775 2.14 -17.63 2.59
C GLY A 775 2.35 -18.67 1.48
N ARG A 776 2.13 -18.32 0.20
CA ARG A 776 2.15 -19.22 -0.97
C ARG A 776 3.32 -18.99 -1.94
N GLY A 777 4.33 -18.22 -1.53
CA GLY A 777 5.46 -17.82 -2.37
C GLY A 777 6.58 -17.13 -1.61
N ASN A 778 7.67 -16.85 -2.31
CA ASN A 778 8.83 -16.12 -1.78
C ASN A 778 8.91 -14.72 -2.40
N CYS A 779 9.24 -13.70 -1.62
CA CYS A 779 9.53 -12.37 -2.15
C CYS A 779 10.96 -12.33 -2.71
N ILE A 780 11.12 -11.95 -3.97
CA ILE A 780 12.41 -11.84 -4.67
C ILE A 780 12.41 -10.52 -5.45
N CYS A 781 13.39 -9.65 -5.19
CA CYS A 781 13.52 -8.33 -5.81
C CYS A 781 12.22 -7.49 -5.75
N GLY A 782 11.54 -7.49 -4.61
CA GLY A 782 10.27 -6.80 -4.39
C GLY A 782 9.04 -7.38 -5.10
N ARG A 783 9.10 -8.62 -5.60
CA ARG A 783 7.97 -9.31 -6.25
C ARG A 783 7.80 -10.74 -5.74
N CYS A 784 6.57 -11.22 -5.66
CA CYS A 784 6.30 -12.60 -5.23
C CYS A 784 6.50 -13.62 -6.35
N GLN A 785 7.34 -14.61 -6.09
CA GLN A 785 7.42 -15.85 -6.86
C GLN A 785 6.59 -16.92 -6.14
N CYS A 786 5.41 -17.24 -6.69
CA CYS A 786 4.51 -18.23 -6.11
C CYS A 786 5.09 -19.64 -6.19
N THR A 787 5.09 -20.35 -5.06
CA THR A 787 5.61 -21.72 -4.91
C THR A 787 4.49 -22.77 -4.85
N GLU A 788 3.27 -22.38 -4.47
CA GLU A 788 2.13 -23.30 -4.52
C GLU A 788 1.57 -23.49 -5.94
N PRO A 789 1.28 -24.74 -6.37
CA PRO A 789 0.79 -25.02 -7.72
C PRO A 789 -0.63 -24.50 -7.94
N GLY A 790 -0.76 -23.50 -8.80
CA GLY A 790 -2.02 -22.82 -9.12
C GLY A 790 -2.32 -21.60 -8.27
N ALA A 791 -1.38 -21.17 -7.41
CA ALA A 791 -1.40 -19.84 -6.81
C ALA A 791 -0.84 -18.80 -7.79
N PHE A 792 -1.51 -17.65 -7.91
CA PHE A 792 -1.13 -16.52 -8.76
C PHE A 792 -1.65 -15.19 -8.17
N GLY A 793 -1.30 -14.08 -8.82
CA GLY A 793 -1.53 -12.73 -8.29
C GLY A 793 -0.23 -12.07 -7.86
N GLU A 794 -0.27 -10.75 -7.61
CA GLU A 794 0.93 -9.97 -7.26
C GLU A 794 1.51 -10.39 -5.90
N THR A 795 0.65 -10.90 -5.00
CA THR A 795 1.02 -11.43 -3.68
C THR A 795 0.63 -12.90 -3.54
N CYS A 796 0.50 -13.64 -4.65
CA CYS A 796 0.06 -15.04 -4.70
C CYS A 796 -1.29 -15.32 -4.02
N GLU A 797 -2.16 -14.30 -3.95
CA GLU A 797 -3.41 -14.34 -3.18
C GLU A 797 -4.50 -15.22 -3.83
N LYS A 798 -4.46 -15.42 -5.15
CA LYS A 798 -5.48 -16.16 -5.90
C LYS A 798 -5.04 -17.61 -6.11
N CYS A 799 -5.69 -18.57 -5.44
CA CYS A 799 -5.43 -20.00 -5.67
C CYS A 799 -6.73 -20.84 -5.75
N PRO A 800 -7.39 -20.91 -6.92
CA PRO A 800 -8.62 -21.67 -7.10
C PRO A 800 -8.48 -23.19 -6.88
N THR A 801 -7.26 -23.72 -7.02
CA THR A 801 -6.93 -25.15 -6.88
C THR A 801 -6.42 -25.55 -5.49
N CYS A 802 -6.23 -24.60 -4.57
CA CYS A 802 -5.64 -24.89 -3.27
C CYS A 802 -6.59 -25.71 -2.36
N PRO A 803 -6.12 -26.84 -1.77
CA PRO A 803 -6.89 -27.59 -0.80
C PRO A 803 -7.20 -26.73 0.44
N GLY A 804 -8.47 -26.49 0.73
CA GLY A 804 -8.89 -25.79 1.95
C GLY A 804 -10.14 -24.94 1.80
N VAL A 805 -10.36 -24.28 0.66
CA VAL A 805 -11.41 -23.23 0.54
C VAL A 805 -12.82 -23.80 0.70
N CYS A 806 -13.15 -24.92 0.03
CA CYS A 806 -14.46 -25.57 0.24
C CYS A 806 -14.65 -26.09 1.68
N SER A 807 -13.58 -26.41 2.42
CA SER A 807 -13.69 -26.85 3.83
C SER A 807 -13.86 -25.70 4.81
N THR A 808 -13.11 -24.59 4.68
CA THR A 808 -13.27 -23.44 5.58
C THR A 808 -14.63 -22.76 5.40
N LYS A 809 -15.13 -22.67 4.15
CA LYS A 809 -16.47 -22.16 3.86
C LYS A 809 -17.57 -23.14 4.33
N ARG A 810 -17.35 -24.46 4.25
CA ARG A 810 -18.23 -25.49 4.85
C ARG A 810 -18.35 -25.31 6.37
N ASP A 811 -17.24 -25.13 7.07
CA ASP A 811 -17.23 -25.01 8.53
C ASP A 811 -18.10 -23.82 9.00
N CYS A 812 -18.10 -22.72 8.22
CA CYS A 812 -19.01 -21.59 8.44
C CYS A 812 -20.49 -21.91 8.14
N ILE A 813 -20.78 -22.71 7.10
CA ILE A 813 -22.14 -23.16 6.77
C ILE A 813 -22.72 -24.05 7.88
N GLU A 814 -21.95 -25.03 8.37
CA GLU A 814 -22.40 -25.97 9.41
C GLU A 814 -22.73 -25.27 10.73
N CYS A 815 -21.94 -24.27 11.12
CA CYS A 815 -22.26 -23.46 12.29
C CYS A 815 -23.46 -22.52 12.03
N LYS A 816 -23.38 -21.65 11.01
CA LYS A 816 -24.34 -20.53 10.85
C LYS A 816 -25.75 -20.97 10.49
N LEU A 817 -25.93 -22.05 9.73
CA LEU A 817 -27.25 -22.56 9.34
C LEU A 817 -27.74 -23.72 10.23
N PHE A 818 -26.83 -24.59 10.69
CA PHE A 818 -27.20 -25.84 11.34
C PHE A 818 -26.80 -25.93 12.83
N ASN A 819 -26.18 -24.87 13.41
CA ASN A 819 -25.65 -24.84 14.78
C ASN A 819 -24.78 -26.06 15.12
N SER A 820 -23.95 -26.48 14.16
CA SER A 820 -23.19 -27.74 14.19
C SER A 820 -21.78 -27.58 13.62
N GLY A 821 -21.02 -28.67 13.52
CA GLY A 821 -19.67 -28.66 12.95
C GLY A 821 -18.59 -28.42 14.01
N ARG A 822 -17.44 -27.87 13.57
CA ARG A 822 -16.19 -27.86 14.36
C ARG A 822 -15.91 -26.58 15.14
N LEU A 823 -16.60 -25.47 14.87
CA LEU A 823 -16.39 -24.20 15.57
C LEU A 823 -17.43 -23.98 16.68
N ASP A 824 -16.96 -23.64 17.87
CA ASP A 824 -17.81 -23.11 18.94
C ASP A 824 -18.50 -21.80 18.52
N ASN A 825 -19.69 -21.55 19.08
CA ASN A 825 -20.58 -20.47 18.65
C ASN A 825 -19.92 -19.07 18.68
N GLN A 826 -19.07 -18.79 19.69
CA GLN A 826 -18.29 -17.55 19.76
C GLN A 826 -17.22 -17.46 18.65
N THR A 827 -16.44 -18.52 18.45
CA THR A 827 -15.38 -18.61 17.44
C THR A 827 -15.95 -18.48 16.02
N CYS A 828 -17.10 -19.11 15.78
CA CYS A 828 -17.87 -19.03 14.55
C CYS A 828 -18.40 -17.62 14.26
N GLN A 829 -18.89 -16.87 15.26
CA GLN A 829 -19.30 -15.48 15.05
C GLN A 829 -18.11 -14.58 14.67
N LYS A 830 -16.89 -14.88 15.14
CA LYS A 830 -15.67 -14.15 14.79
C LYS A 830 -15.13 -14.52 13.39
N HIS A 831 -14.99 -15.81 13.08
CA HIS A 831 -14.43 -16.27 11.79
C HIS A 831 -15.40 -16.09 10.62
N CYS A 832 -16.70 -16.30 10.83
CA CYS A 832 -17.71 -16.29 9.78
C CYS A 832 -18.50 -14.97 9.79
N LYS A 833 -17.80 -13.85 9.94
CA LYS A 833 -18.35 -12.48 9.99
C LYS A 833 -18.56 -11.87 8.59
N ASP A 834 -17.75 -12.30 7.63
CA ASP A 834 -17.67 -11.77 6.27
C ASP A 834 -18.17 -12.77 5.21
N GLU A 835 -18.88 -13.81 5.68
CA GLU A 835 -19.66 -14.74 4.87
C GLU A 835 -21.10 -14.25 4.73
N LEU A 836 -21.59 -14.05 3.51
CA LEU A 836 -23.00 -13.79 3.21
C LEU A 836 -23.64 -15.09 2.74
N ILE A 837 -24.34 -15.77 3.65
CA ILE A 837 -24.98 -17.06 3.38
C ILE A 837 -26.42 -16.87 2.93
N THR A 838 -26.78 -17.41 1.77
CA THR A 838 -28.13 -17.43 1.21
C THR A 838 -28.56 -18.86 0.94
N THR A 839 -29.78 -19.23 1.34
CA THR A 839 -30.35 -20.56 1.08
C THR A 839 -31.27 -20.51 -0.14
N VAL A 840 -31.12 -21.49 -1.04
CA VAL A 840 -31.88 -21.58 -2.29
C VAL A 840 -32.37 -23.00 -2.54
N ASP A 841 -33.56 -23.14 -3.13
CA ASP A 841 -34.12 -24.46 -3.48
C ASP A 841 -33.43 -25.06 -4.73
N VAL A 842 -32.79 -24.24 -5.57
CA VAL A 842 -32.00 -24.66 -6.73
C VAL A 842 -30.74 -23.78 -6.87
N LEU A 843 -29.57 -24.41 -6.97
CA LEU A 843 -28.30 -23.72 -7.27
C LEU A 843 -28.19 -23.42 -8.77
N LYS A 844 -27.80 -22.19 -9.12
CA LYS A 844 -27.38 -21.83 -10.48
C LYS A 844 -25.91 -22.21 -10.68
N THR A 845 -25.62 -23.00 -11.71
CA THR A 845 -24.27 -23.54 -12.00
C THR A 845 -23.56 -22.85 -13.16
N ASP A 846 -24.21 -21.87 -13.77
CA ASP A 846 -23.81 -21.33 -15.09
C ASP A 846 -22.98 -20.02 -14.98
N ASP A 847 -22.59 -19.65 -13.75
CA ASP A 847 -21.76 -18.47 -13.46
C ASP A 847 -20.26 -18.89 -13.45
N PRO A 848 -19.43 -18.38 -14.39
CA PRO A 848 -18.02 -18.75 -14.47
C PRO A 848 -17.17 -18.25 -13.29
N ASN A 849 -17.69 -17.33 -12.47
CA ASN A 849 -17.00 -16.80 -11.29
C ASN A 849 -17.44 -17.47 -9.98
N ALA A 850 -18.31 -18.49 -10.03
CA ALA A 850 -18.81 -19.20 -8.86
C ALA A 850 -18.29 -20.65 -8.80
N ILE A 851 -17.57 -20.98 -7.73
CA ILE A 851 -16.99 -22.31 -7.53
C ILE A 851 -17.97 -23.20 -6.77
N LEU A 852 -18.37 -24.32 -7.39
CA LEU A 852 -19.28 -25.31 -6.82
C LEU A 852 -18.55 -26.27 -5.88
N CYS A 853 -18.85 -26.18 -4.59
CA CYS A 853 -18.42 -27.11 -3.55
C CYS A 853 -19.52 -28.12 -3.23
N ALA A 854 -19.14 -29.34 -2.84
CA ALA A 854 -20.06 -30.38 -2.39
C ALA A 854 -19.45 -31.23 -1.27
N TYR A 855 -20.26 -31.66 -0.30
CA TYR A 855 -19.82 -32.50 0.81
C TYR A 855 -20.93 -33.46 1.30
N PRO A 856 -20.56 -34.65 1.81
CA PRO A 856 -21.54 -35.62 2.30
C PRO A 856 -22.08 -35.26 3.68
N VAL A 857 -23.38 -35.42 3.88
CA VAL A 857 -24.09 -35.27 5.16
C VAL A 857 -25.17 -36.36 5.24
N ASN A 858 -25.08 -37.25 6.25
CA ASN A 858 -26.09 -38.25 6.59
C ASN A 858 -26.70 -39.00 5.37
N ASN A 859 -25.85 -39.65 4.57
CA ASN A 859 -26.17 -40.38 3.33
C ASN A 859 -26.71 -39.53 2.15
N CYS A 860 -26.70 -38.20 2.25
CA CYS A 860 -27.04 -37.27 1.18
C CYS A 860 -25.86 -36.34 0.86
N VAL A 861 -25.97 -35.53 -0.21
CA VAL A 861 -24.92 -34.58 -0.62
C VAL A 861 -25.41 -33.14 -0.45
N MET A 862 -24.79 -32.39 0.46
CA MET A 862 -24.92 -30.94 0.50
C MET A 862 -24.10 -30.32 -0.63
N LYS A 863 -24.65 -29.27 -1.25
CA LYS A 863 -23.99 -28.50 -2.31
C LYS A 863 -24.11 -27.02 -2.00
N PHE A 864 -23.08 -26.26 -2.32
CA PHE A 864 -23.08 -24.81 -2.27
C PHE A 864 -22.15 -24.23 -3.33
N THR A 865 -22.45 -23.04 -3.83
CA THR A 865 -21.47 -22.26 -4.59
C THR A 865 -20.88 -21.18 -3.70
N TYR A 866 -19.60 -20.86 -3.91
CA TYR A 866 -19.00 -19.63 -3.37
C TYR A 866 -18.51 -18.73 -4.51
N SER A 867 -18.70 -17.43 -4.34
CA SER A 867 -18.09 -16.39 -5.16
C SER A 867 -17.65 -15.23 -4.29
N GLU A 868 -16.59 -14.52 -4.68
CA GLU A 868 -16.07 -13.37 -3.92
C GLU A 868 -16.69 -12.07 -4.45
N LEU A 869 -17.21 -11.26 -3.53
CA LEU A 869 -17.73 -9.94 -3.82
C LEU A 869 -16.57 -8.93 -3.82
N ALA A 870 -16.66 -7.89 -4.65
CA ALA A 870 -15.68 -6.80 -4.72
C ALA A 870 -15.53 -5.95 -3.42
N ASN A 871 -16.21 -6.32 -2.34
CA ASN A 871 -16.06 -5.74 -1.00
C ASN A 871 -15.25 -6.64 -0.04
N GLY A 872 -14.64 -7.73 -0.53
CA GLY A 872 -13.86 -8.69 0.27
C GLY A 872 -14.69 -9.73 1.03
N LYS A 873 -16.02 -9.71 0.90
CA LYS A 873 -16.91 -10.72 1.49
C LYS A 873 -17.12 -11.88 0.52
N SER A 874 -17.35 -13.08 1.04
CA SER A 874 -17.76 -14.23 0.20
C SER A 874 -19.27 -14.36 0.20
N ASN A 875 -19.86 -14.51 -0.99
CA ASN A 875 -21.24 -14.91 -1.17
C ASN A 875 -21.30 -16.44 -1.22
N LEU A 876 -22.05 -17.05 -0.30
CA LEU A 876 -22.29 -18.49 -0.24
C LEU A 876 -23.75 -18.76 -0.58
N THR A 877 -24.03 -19.39 -1.71
CA THR A 877 -25.38 -19.86 -2.04
C THR A 877 -25.46 -21.35 -1.74
N VAL A 878 -26.34 -21.75 -0.81
CA VAL A 878 -26.40 -23.08 -0.22
C VAL A 878 -27.72 -23.75 -0.59
N LEU A 879 -27.67 -25.01 -1.01
CA LEU A 879 -28.88 -25.78 -1.27
C LEU A 879 -29.64 -26.00 0.05
N LYS A 880 -30.91 -25.58 0.09
CA LYS A 880 -31.74 -25.53 1.30
C LYS A 880 -31.98 -26.92 1.94
N GLU A 881 -32.12 -27.95 1.11
CA GLU A 881 -32.23 -29.35 1.54
C GLU A 881 -31.10 -30.18 0.89
N PRO A 882 -30.57 -31.23 1.57
CA PRO A 882 -29.55 -32.08 0.99
C PRO A 882 -30.06 -32.82 -0.25
N ALA A 883 -29.21 -32.99 -1.27
CA ALA A 883 -29.54 -33.81 -2.43
C ALA A 883 -29.49 -35.30 -2.04
N CYS A 884 -30.64 -35.82 -1.59
CA CYS A 884 -30.86 -37.23 -1.25
C CYS A 884 -31.43 -38.00 -2.46
N SER A 885 -30.92 -39.20 -2.74
CA SER A 885 -31.47 -40.08 -3.78
C SER A 885 -32.65 -40.90 -3.25
N SER A 886 -33.88 -40.41 -3.42
CA SER A 886 -35.08 -41.22 -3.18
C SER A 886 -35.21 -42.32 -4.23
N ALA A 887 -35.41 -43.57 -3.82
CA ALA A 887 -35.69 -44.66 -4.74
C ALA A 887 -37.06 -44.45 -5.43
N PRO A 888 -37.18 -44.63 -6.76
CA PRO A 888 -38.45 -44.48 -7.47
C PRO A 888 -39.44 -45.55 -6.99
N SER A 889 -40.72 -45.17 -6.82
CA SER A 889 -41.73 -46.11 -6.34
C SER A 889 -41.93 -47.28 -7.31
N ALA A 890 -42.19 -48.47 -6.79
CA ALA A 890 -42.45 -49.66 -7.61
C ALA A 890 -43.63 -49.44 -8.59
N VAL A 891 -44.63 -48.66 -8.20
CA VAL A 891 -45.78 -48.30 -9.05
C VAL A 891 -45.33 -47.55 -10.31
N THR A 892 -44.39 -46.62 -10.18
CA THR A 892 -43.87 -45.85 -11.33
C THR A 892 -43.14 -46.74 -12.34
N ILE A 893 -42.42 -47.75 -11.85
CA ILE A 893 -41.71 -48.73 -12.70
C ILE A 893 -42.72 -49.64 -13.41
N VAL A 894 -43.71 -50.17 -12.69
CA VAL A 894 -44.76 -51.04 -13.26
C VAL A 894 -45.56 -50.31 -14.34
N LEU A 895 -45.97 -49.06 -14.10
CA LEU A 895 -46.69 -48.26 -15.10
C LEU A 895 -45.85 -47.97 -16.36
N ALA A 896 -44.55 -47.70 -16.20
CA ALA A 896 -43.65 -47.50 -17.34
C ALA A 896 -43.46 -48.78 -18.19
N VAL A 897 -43.37 -49.94 -17.53
CA VAL A 897 -43.29 -51.24 -18.23
C VAL A 897 -44.59 -51.51 -18.99
N ILE A 898 -45.76 -51.38 -18.35
CA ILE A 898 -47.06 -51.61 -18.99
C ILE A 898 -47.25 -50.66 -20.19
N GLY A 899 -46.97 -49.37 -20.00
CA GLY A 899 -47.08 -48.36 -21.07
C GLY A 899 -46.16 -48.65 -22.26
N SER A 900 -44.91 -49.07 -22.02
CA SER A 900 -43.98 -49.40 -23.11
C SER A 900 -44.38 -50.65 -23.90
N VAL A 901 -44.93 -51.68 -23.24
CA VAL A 901 -45.46 -52.88 -23.92
C VAL A 901 -46.67 -52.54 -24.81
N VAL A 902 -47.61 -51.74 -24.31
CA VAL A 902 -48.79 -51.30 -25.10
C VAL A 902 -48.38 -50.40 -26.28
N LEU A 903 -47.38 -49.52 -26.09
CA LEU A 903 -46.84 -48.68 -27.16
C LEU A 903 -46.14 -49.51 -28.25
N ILE A 904 -45.33 -50.50 -27.87
CA ILE A 904 -44.67 -51.41 -28.83
C ILE A 904 -45.72 -52.23 -29.60
N GLY A 905 -46.72 -52.78 -28.91
CA GLY A 905 -47.81 -53.54 -29.55
C GLY A 905 -48.61 -52.72 -30.56
N THR A 906 -48.96 -51.47 -30.22
CA THR A 906 -49.69 -50.56 -31.11
C THR A 906 -48.84 -50.10 -32.30
N ILE A 907 -47.53 -49.86 -32.11
CA ILE A 907 -46.60 -49.56 -33.21
C ILE A 907 -46.47 -50.76 -34.17
N LEU A 908 -46.34 -51.99 -33.64
CA LEU A 908 -46.25 -53.20 -34.46
C LEU A 908 -47.54 -53.47 -35.25
N LEU A 909 -48.71 -53.26 -34.64
CA LEU A 909 -50.00 -53.33 -35.34
C LEU A 909 -50.12 -52.25 -36.43
N GLY A 910 -49.65 -51.03 -36.16
CA GLY A 910 -49.59 -49.94 -37.14
C GLY A 910 -48.68 -50.27 -38.33
N LEU A 911 -47.48 -50.79 -38.07
CA LEU A 911 -46.53 -51.23 -39.09
C LEU A 911 -47.07 -52.41 -39.91
N TRP A 912 -47.68 -53.40 -39.27
CA TRP A 912 -48.32 -54.53 -39.97
C TRP A 912 -49.47 -54.04 -40.85
N LYS A 913 -50.36 -53.19 -40.32
CA LYS A 913 -51.47 -52.60 -41.09
C LYS A 913 -50.96 -51.78 -42.27
N LEU A 914 -49.87 -51.03 -42.10
CA LEU A 914 -49.21 -50.26 -43.17
C LEU A 914 -48.61 -51.18 -44.25
N LEU A 915 -47.88 -52.22 -43.86
CA LEU A 915 -47.26 -53.18 -44.77
C LEU A 915 -48.31 -53.97 -45.58
N VAL A 916 -49.39 -54.43 -44.93
CA VAL A 916 -50.53 -55.06 -45.62
C VAL A 916 -51.17 -54.07 -46.58
N THR A 917 -51.46 -52.83 -46.16
CA THR A 917 -52.06 -51.81 -47.04
C THR A 917 -51.17 -51.45 -48.24
N ILE A 918 -49.83 -51.51 -48.09
CA ILE A 918 -48.88 -51.33 -49.19
C ILE A 918 -48.84 -52.56 -50.11
N HIS A 919 -48.93 -53.77 -49.56
CA HIS A 919 -48.98 -55.00 -50.36
C HIS A 919 -50.28 -55.10 -51.16
N ASP A 920 -51.44 -54.87 -50.52
CA ASP A 920 -52.75 -54.81 -51.16
C ASP A 920 -52.78 -53.75 -52.26
N ARG A 921 -52.19 -52.56 -52.03
CA ARG A 921 -52.03 -51.55 -53.10
C ARG A 921 -51.18 -52.05 -54.26
N ARG A 922 -50.03 -52.67 -53.98
CA ARG A 922 -49.15 -53.20 -55.03
C ARG A 922 -49.80 -54.30 -55.85
N GLU A 923 -50.53 -55.23 -55.22
CA GLU A 923 -51.26 -56.27 -55.95
C GLU A 923 -52.51 -55.72 -56.65
N PHE A 924 -53.18 -54.70 -56.11
CA PHE A 924 -54.24 -53.97 -56.82
C PHE A 924 -53.71 -53.22 -58.05
N ASP A 925 -52.60 -52.49 -57.93
CA ASP A 925 -51.95 -51.78 -59.03
C ASP A 925 -51.41 -52.77 -60.08
N ARG A 926 -50.89 -53.92 -59.65
CA ARG A 926 -50.49 -55.03 -60.52
C ARG A 926 -51.69 -55.60 -61.27
N PHE A 927 -52.78 -55.93 -60.57
CA PHE A 927 -54.02 -56.43 -61.15
C PHE A 927 -54.67 -55.42 -62.12
N GLN A 928 -54.62 -54.12 -61.80
CA GLN A 928 -54.97 -53.04 -62.73
C GLN A 928 -54.06 -53.08 -63.97
N SER A 929 -52.74 -53.17 -63.79
CA SER A 929 -51.78 -53.20 -64.90
C SER A 929 -52.01 -54.40 -65.82
N GLU A 930 -52.24 -55.59 -65.27
CA GLU A 930 -52.54 -56.81 -66.02
C GLU A 930 -53.90 -56.72 -66.74
N ARG A 931 -54.93 -56.17 -66.10
CA ARG A 931 -56.22 -55.88 -66.74
C ARG A 931 -56.11 -54.83 -67.86
N THR A 932 -55.26 -53.82 -67.73
CA THR A 932 -55.01 -52.84 -68.81
C THR A 932 -54.22 -53.47 -69.95
N ARG A 933 -53.23 -54.33 -69.67
CA ARG A 933 -52.44 -55.00 -70.72
C ARG A 933 -53.29 -56.03 -71.48
N ALA A 934 -54.11 -56.83 -70.78
CA ALA A 934 -55.08 -57.73 -71.40
C ALA A 934 -56.15 -56.99 -72.22
N ARG A 935 -56.52 -55.75 -71.85
CA ARG A 935 -57.40 -54.89 -72.67
C ARG A 935 -56.76 -54.40 -73.97
N TYR A 936 -55.44 -54.40 -74.09
CA TYR A 936 -54.74 -53.96 -75.30
C TYR A 936 -54.53 -55.08 -76.35
N GLU A 937 -54.77 -56.35 -76.00
CA GLU A 937 -54.76 -57.47 -76.95
C GLU A 937 -56.13 -57.70 -77.65
N MET A 938 -57.14 -56.86 -77.38
CA MET A 938 -58.50 -56.97 -77.95
C MET A 938 -58.98 -55.70 -78.67
N ALA A 939 -58.15 -55.15 -79.54
CA ALA A 939 -58.55 -54.26 -80.64
C ALA A 939 -57.59 -54.45 -81.84
N SER A 940 -58.03 -54.62 -83.10
CA SER A 940 -59.40 -54.60 -83.63
C SER A 940 -59.52 -55.41 -84.93
N ASN A 941 -60.61 -56.15 -85.10
CA ASN A 941 -61.05 -56.62 -86.43
C ASN A 941 -61.64 -55.41 -87.21
N PRO A 942 -61.14 -55.05 -88.41
CA PRO A 942 -61.39 -53.74 -89.04
C PRO A 942 -62.79 -53.51 -89.65
N LEU A 943 -63.81 -54.32 -89.30
CA LEU A 943 -65.13 -54.32 -89.97
C LEU A 943 -66.35 -54.00 -89.09
N TYR A 944 -66.19 -53.50 -87.85
CA TYR A 944 -67.33 -53.21 -86.95
C TYR A 944 -67.33 -51.78 -86.36
N ARG A 945 -68.50 -51.14 -86.27
CA ARG A 945 -68.65 -49.73 -85.81
C ARG A 945 -70.08 -49.38 -85.35
N LYS A 946 -70.21 -48.36 -84.49
CA LYS A 946 -71.44 -47.77 -83.88
C LYS A 946 -72.03 -48.56 -82.69
N PRO A 947 -72.90 -47.97 -81.84
CA PRO A 947 -73.42 -46.58 -81.82
C PRO A 947 -73.05 -45.77 -80.55
N ILE A 948 -73.63 -44.56 -80.42
CA ILE A 948 -73.41 -43.59 -79.32
C ILE A 948 -74.76 -43.26 -78.66
N SER A 949 -74.77 -43.13 -77.32
CA SER A 949 -75.76 -42.44 -76.49
C SER A 949 -75.06 -42.04 -75.18
N THR A 950 -74.84 -40.74 -74.87
CA THR A 950 -75.76 -39.82 -74.16
C THR A 950 -76.20 -40.32 -72.76
N HIS A 951 -76.31 -39.50 -71.70
CA HIS A 951 -76.46 -38.03 -71.59
C HIS A 951 -75.68 -37.44 -70.37
N ASN A 952 -75.75 -36.10 -70.19
CA ASN A 952 -75.25 -35.34 -69.02
C ASN A 952 -76.14 -35.59 -67.76
N VAL A 953 -75.94 -35.05 -66.54
CA VAL A 953 -75.84 -33.61 -66.14
C VAL A 953 -75.01 -33.40 -64.86
N GLU A 954 -74.39 -32.22 -64.83
CA GLU A 954 -73.66 -31.49 -63.77
C GLU A 954 -74.34 -31.36 -62.39
N PHE A 955 -73.53 -31.17 -61.34
CA PHE A 955 -73.90 -30.37 -60.17
C PHE A 955 -72.68 -29.57 -59.66
N THR A 956 -72.83 -28.26 -59.56
CA THR A 956 -71.82 -27.29 -59.09
C THR A 956 -72.08 -26.89 -57.63
N PHE A 957 -71.03 -26.56 -56.85
CA PHE A 957 -71.00 -25.31 -56.08
C PHE A 957 -69.57 -24.90 -55.65
N ASN A 958 -69.41 -23.62 -55.29
CA ASN A 958 -68.12 -22.93 -55.22
C ASN A 958 -67.44 -22.88 -53.84
N LYS A 959 -66.14 -22.56 -53.88
CA LYS A 959 -65.19 -22.41 -52.76
C LYS A 959 -64.64 -20.98 -52.76
N LEU A 960 -64.66 -20.27 -51.62
CA LEU A 960 -64.00 -18.97 -51.28
C LEU A 960 -64.51 -18.56 -49.86
N ASN A 961 -63.82 -17.83 -48.97
CA ASN A 961 -62.39 -17.51 -48.81
C ASN A 961 -62.08 -17.10 -47.33
N LYS A 962 -60.80 -16.81 -47.03
CA LYS A 962 -60.21 -16.23 -45.80
C LYS A 962 -61.09 -15.30 -44.93
N SER A 963 -60.85 -15.32 -43.61
CA SER A 963 -60.28 -14.16 -42.87
C SER A 963 -59.70 -14.58 -41.50
N TYR A 964 -58.97 -13.68 -40.83
CA TYR A 964 -58.28 -13.89 -39.54
C TYR A 964 -58.49 -12.64 -38.67
N ASN A 965 -58.89 -12.83 -37.41
CA ASN A 965 -58.98 -11.86 -36.29
C ASN A 965 -59.38 -12.66 -35.03
N GLY A 966 -59.13 -12.23 -33.79
CA GLY A 966 -58.38 -11.05 -33.34
C GLY A 966 -58.84 -10.57 -31.95
N THR A 967 -57.99 -10.74 -30.93
CA THR A 967 -58.00 -10.13 -29.58
C THR A 967 -59.12 -10.46 -28.57
N VAL A 968 -58.75 -10.36 -27.29
CA VAL A 968 -59.57 -10.38 -26.04
C VAL A 968 -60.12 -11.77 -25.65
N ASP A 969 -60.05 -12.22 -24.38
CA ASP A 969 -59.41 -11.64 -23.17
C ASP A 969 -57.96 -12.14 -22.96
#